data_AF-A0A7C5B3T1-F1
#
_entry.id   AF-A0A7C5B3T1-F1
#
_cell.length_a   1.000
_cell.length_b   1.000
_cell.length_c   1.000
_cell.angle_alpha   90.00
_cell.angle_beta   90.00
_cell.angle_gamma   90.00
#
_symmetry.space_group_name_H-M   'P 1'
#
loop_
_entity.id
_entity.type
_entity.pdbx_description
1 polymer ?
#
loop_
_entity_poly.entity_id
_entity_poly.type
_entity_poly.pdbx_seq_one_letter_code
_entity_poly.pdbx_strand_id
1 'polypeptide(L)'
;MKRKNRYRNPLLGFLFVALLSLVPASAFSAGKHCYDCHADLKKVYQKKFIHAPVAKKDCESCHDRHGFTQRLVLKKKGAELCYACHPQVKEKFSTGTVHPPVSQGVCTSCHDPHASDQKFFLRRIDNQLACFACHQEAKNESTLKIQHAPFKTENCYVCHSPHNSPNAKLLTATESHLCASCHKLDDKKLVTAHANFGTDILECTNCHSPHASNQEHLFNPKAHVPVATGECGSCHNPPVKGQPVQLVESEEKLCTTCHADIEAKLALPNAHAPAAGKECKACHQPHFSEQQNLLVNEEKVLCLSCHSDLEIQQKAKTVHAVFAEGKCSSCHEPHGSENAKLVKSSSNDLCLACHQKISEQMKLAVGHPAVESATCLGCHKPHSSTERFLLADQERVLCLSCHSDLEKLDQKKTVHPPFAGGKCEACHAPHGAAQAKLLKAEEKTLCSTCHISTFQASQKGILHPPFAQNKCQACHAPHASDFDKLLVSDQKSACLSCHQDRSVDFNQKFLHTPVAQNNCSGCHDPHASILPKFLKAKTEDLCYTCHKEEQKKLATGVVHQPVAEKQCLTCHNPHGSSQKNSLVAPVPQLCSSCHDLEQKKIKEAHNNYPLAKANCVTCHNPHSSPEPKLVTAQKHPPFAEKACESCHQPPDGSGEIKLVATGKELCLSCHSDQEAIFKKAVVHAPVQAGECQACHDPHASNFNKFIREKVPDLCLSCHEDIKAQSALAVKHPPVAEGNCLVCHEKHSSANALLLTKPALKLCLSCHTDLEQKFKGQTLHAPVAQGKCQACHLPHGSGNAYLLKNQKEKLCLGCHQTSTAAFKAKHFNFPVEKSDCTSCHDPHSTVKTKMALLYPQDHKPFAVRNCAACHSSPATLAVKKTGSDLCFTCHSGIKQKFEGRVIHKPIKSQESCLACHSPHNSYTASLLNARPEVFCFQCHDQKKFKQKQVHPVIEDCSTCHIPHAGENSSLLVQADIDALCSQCHDAGKTHFHPLGAKYKDPRTGGPLTCVGCHNPHSSDFSPLLRADKSRELCILCHQL
;
A
#
# COMPACT_ATOMS: atom_id res chain seq x y z
N MET A 1 -0.54 45.52 -23.82
CA MET A 1 -1.31 46.03 -24.99
C MET A 1 -2.78 45.70 -24.74
N LYS A 2 -3.58 46.66 -24.27
CA LYS A 2 -4.47 47.57 -25.03
C LYS A 2 -5.64 46.88 -25.77
N ARG A 3 -6.84 47.18 -25.26
CA ARG A 3 -8.15 47.38 -25.94
C ARG A 3 -8.93 46.14 -26.37
N LYS A 4 -10.27 46.12 -26.40
CA LYS A 4 -11.45 46.91 -25.94
C LYS A 4 -12.65 46.02 -26.36
N ASN A 5 -13.55 45.61 -25.48
CA ASN A 5 -14.82 46.28 -25.13
C ASN A 5 -15.77 46.56 -26.31
N ARG A 6 -17.06 46.16 -26.18
CA ARG A 6 -18.31 47.00 -26.30
C ARG A 6 -19.57 46.11 -26.43
N TYR A 7 -20.45 46.11 -25.40
CA TYR A 7 -21.78 46.78 -25.29
C TYR A 7 -22.95 45.85 -25.71
N ARG A 8 -24.17 45.85 -25.14
CA ARG A 8 -24.87 46.67 -24.13
C ARG A 8 -26.11 45.90 -23.60
N ASN A 9 -26.67 46.42 -22.51
CA ASN A 9 -27.71 45.90 -21.59
C ASN A 9 -29.11 45.50 -22.15
N PRO A 10 -29.90 44.75 -21.34
CA PRO A 10 -31.27 44.30 -21.58
C PRO A 10 -32.31 45.32 -21.08
N LEU A 11 -33.58 45.22 -21.50
CA LEU A 11 -34.73 45.78 -20.77
C LEU A 11 -36.08 45.31 -21.35
N LEU A 12 -36.99 44.94 -20.44
CA LEU A 12 -38.42 44.61 -20.52
C LEU A 12 -38.79 43.29 -21.25
N GLY A 13 -39.52 42.33 -20.66
CA GLY A 13 -40.41 42.38 -19.51
C GLY A 13 -41.84 42.09 -19.97
N PHE A 14 -42.23 40.81 -19.86
CA PHE A 14 -43.59 40.28 -19.61
C PHE A 14 -44.82 41.01 -20.22
N LEU A 15 -45.60 40.29 -21.05
CA LEU A 15 -46.99 39.92 -20.72
C LEU A 15 -47.61 38.96 -21.77
N PHE A 16 -48.22 37.88 -21.25
CA PHE A 16 -49.44 37.16 -21.70
C PHE A 16 -49.48 36.53 -23.11
N VAL A 17 -49.48 35.18 -23.25
CA VAL A 17 -50.54 34.19 -22.95
C VAL A 17 -51.72 34.20 -23.95
N ALA A 18 -51.82 33.07 -24.66
CA ALA A 18 -52.99 32.42 -25.27
C ALA A 18 -53.55 32.93 -26.62
N LEU A 19 -53.18 32.23 -27.70
CA LEU A 19 -54.05 31.54 -28.68
C LEU A 19 -53.10 30.79 -29.66
N LEU A 20 -53.00 29.45 -29.61
CA LEU A 20 -53.66 28.51 -30.55
C LEU A 20 -53.71 29.06 -31.99
N SER A 21 -53.31 28.38 -33.06
CA SER A 21 -53.09 26.96 -33.35
C SER A 21 -52.98 26.89 -34.88
N LEU A 22 -52.01 26.17 -35.47
CA LEU A 22 -52.02 25.56 -36.82
C LEU A 22 -50.59 25.24 -37.30
N VAL A 23 -49.99 24.16 -36.79
CA VAL A 23 -48.99 23.36 -37.54
C VAL A 23 -49.22 21.89 -37.15
N PRO A 24 -49.46 20.98 -38.11
CA PRO A 24 -49.75 19.59 -37.79
C PRO A 24 -48.49 18.89 -37.26
N ALA A 25 -48.62 18.30 -36.07
CA ALA A 25 -47.65 17.38 -35.49
C ALA A 25 -47.76 16.02 -36.17
N SER A 26 -47.24 15.89 -37.39
CA SER A 26 -47.12 14.59 -38.07
C SER A 26 -45.90 14.56 -38.99
N ALA A 27 -44.73 14.78 -38.41
CA ALA A 27 -43.44 14.43 -39.00
C ALA A 27 -42.43 14.01 -37.92
N PHE A 28 -42.85 13.19 -36.96
CA PHE A 28 -41.91 12.36 -36.19
C PHE A 28 -41.91 10.96 -36.82
N SER A 29 -40.77 10.61 -37.41
CA SER A 29 -40.47 9.32 -38.02
C SER A 29 -41.04 8.14 -37.21
N ALA A 30 -41.82 7.28 -37.86
CA ALA A 30 -42.09 5.94 -37.35
C ALA A 30 -40.74 5.25 -37.04
N GLY A 31 -40.54 4.81 -35.80
CA GLY A 31 -39.31 4.15 -35.39
C GLY A 31 -39.15 2.81 -36.10
N LYS A 32 -37.96 2.51 -36.62
CA LYS A 32 -37.62 1.17 -37.16
C LYS A 32 -37.78 0.11 -36.06
N HIS A 33 -38.36 -1.04 -36.40
CA HIS A 33 -38.49 -2.19 -35.53
C HIS A 33 -37.14 -2.91 -35.37
N CYS A 34 -36.98 -3.67 -34.28
CA CYS A 34 -35.71 -4.33 -33.96
C CYS A 34 -35.25 -5.29 -35.08
N TYR A 35 -36.17 -5.99 -35.75
CA TYR A 35 -35.83 -6.88 -36.87
C TYR A 35 -35.36 -6.16 -38.14
N ASP A 36 -35.59 -4.85 -38.26
CA ASP A 36 -35.09 -4.06 -39.38
C ASP A 36 -33.57 -3.87 -39.28
N CYS A 37 -33.00 -3.97 -38.07
CA CYS A 37 -31.56 -3.97 -37.82
C CYS A 37 -31.02 -5.37 -37.47
N HIS A 38 -31.86 -6.29 -36.99
CA HIS A 38 -31.50 -7.66 -36.61
C HIS A 38 -32.18 -8.70 -37.51
N ALA A 39 -31.95 -8.62 -38.82
CA ALA A 39 -32.58 -9.50 -39.81
C ALA A 39 -32.26 -10.99 -39.60
N ASP A 40 -31.06 -11.31 -39.09
CA ASP A 40 -30.63 -12.70 -38.84
C ASP A 40 -31.42 -13.35 -37.69
N LEU A 41 -31.75 -12.59 -36.64
CA LEU A 41 -32.57 -13.08 -35.52
C LEU A 41 -33.98 -13.45 -35.95
N LYS A 42 -34.51 -12.79 -36.99
CA LYS A 42 -35.84 -13.10 -37.55
C LYS A 42 -35.91 -14.54 -38.09
N LYS A 43 -34.81 -15.06 -38.65
CA LYS A 43 -34.74 -16.45 -39.13
C LYS A 43 -34.58 -17.44 -37.97
N VAL A 44 -33.80 -17.08 -36.95
CA VAL A 44 -33.53 -17.95 -35.78
C VAL A 44 -34.79 -18.26 -34.96
N TYR A 45 -35.72 -17.30 -34.85
CA TYR A 45 -36.93 -17.45 -34.03
C TYR A 45 -38.17 -17.97 -34.77
N GLN A 46 -38.03 -18.40 -36.03
CA GLN A 46 -39.07 -19.10 -36.78
C GLN A 46 -39.08 -20.61 -36.45
N LYS A 47 -39.53 -20.97 -35.25
CA LYS A 47 -39.61 -22.35 -34.76
C LYS A 47 -41.06 -22.84 -34.61
N LYS A 48 -41.26 -24.13 -34.32
CA LYS A 48 -42.61 -24.74 -34.20
C LYS A 48 -43.50 -24.05 -33.15
N PHE A 49 -42.94 -23.62 -32.03
CA PHE A 49 -43.63 -22.86 -30.98
C PHE A 49 -42.95 -21.51 -30.80
N ILE A 50 -43.63 -20.42 -31.17
CA ILE A 50 -43.12 -19.05 -31.08
C ILE A 50 -43.84 -18.33 -29.95
N HIS A 51 -43.09 -17.64 -29.08
CA HIS A 51 -43.66 -16.89 -27.97
C HIS A 51 -44.38 -15.63 -28.49
N ALA A 52 -45.54 -15.30 -27.90
CA ALA A 52 -46.46 -14.31 -28.44
C ALA A 52 -45.86 -12.89 -28.66
N PRO A 53 -45.03 -12.32 -27.76
CA PRO A 53 -44.40 -11.02 -28.01
C PRO A 53 -43.47 -11.02 -29.22
N VAL A 54 -42.74 -12.13 -29.43
CA VAL A 54 -41.83 -12.32 -30.56
C VAL A 54 -42.59 -12.45 -31.87
N ALA A 55 -43.67 -13.24 -31.88
CA ALA A 55 -44.56 -13.37 -33.04
C ALA A 55 -45.17 -12.01 -33.45
N LYS A 56 -45.46 -11.14 -32.47
CA LYS A 56 -46.01 -9.79 -32.68
C LYS A 56 -44.94 -8.71 -32.96
N LYS A 57 -43.65 -9.07 -32.99
CA LYS A 57 -42.51 -8.14 -33.11
C LYS A 57 -42.42 -7.09 -31.98
N ASP A 58 -43.00 -7.37 -30.83
CA ASP A 58 -43.01 -6.51 -29.64
C ASP A 58 -41.80 -6.84 -28.76
N CYS A 59 -40.58 -6.63 -29.28
CA CYS A 59 -39.36 -6.93 -28.53
C CYS A 59 -39.18 -6.01 -27.31
N GLU A 60 -39.74 -4.81 -27.39
CA GLU A 60 -39.62 -3.79 -26.35
C GLU A 60 -40.49 -4.09 -25.12
N SER A 61 -41.39 -5.09 -25.17
CA SER A 61 -42.08 -5.58 -23.97
C SER A 61 -41.11 -6.17 -22.94
N CYS A 62 -39.96 -6.67 -23.41
CA CYS A 62 -38.98 -7.36 -22.57
C CYS A 62 -37.59 -6.70 -22.59
N HIS A 63 -37.23 -6.05 -23.70
CA HIS A 63 -35.92 -5.40 -23.88
C HIS A 63 -36.04 -3.87 -23.88
N ASP A 64 -35.01 -3.19 -23.36
CA ASP A 64 -34.81 -1.76 -23.55
C ASP A 64 -33.98 -1.49 -24.81
N ARG A 65 -34.26 -0.35 -25.48
CA ARG A 65 -33.52 0.05 -26.68
C ARG A 65 -32.08 0.41 -26.30
N HIS A 66 -31.11 -0.23 -26.95
CA HIS A 66 -29.69 0.05 -26.75
C HIS A 66 -29.25 1.24 -27.62
N GLY A 67 -29.00 2.41 -27.00
CA GLY A 67 -28.32 3.52 -27.67
C GLY A 67 -26.85 3.22 -27.97
N PHE A 68 -26.03 4.27 -28.09
CA PHE A 68 -24.59 4.24 -28.43
C PHE A 68 -23.70 3.31 -27.56
N THR A 69 -24.21 2.80 -26.44
CA THR A 69 -23.52 1.91 -25.49
C THR A 69 -23.55 0.42 -25.87
N GLN A 70 -24.25 0.02 -26.95
CA GLN A 70 -24.31 -1.34 -27.52
C GLN A 70 -24.52 -2.49 -26.51
N ARG A 71 -25.17 -2.25 -25.37
CA ARG A 71 -25.50 -3.31 -24.39
C ARG A 71 -27.00 -3.51 -24.36
N LEU A 72 -27.43 -4.74 -24.69
CA LEU A 72 -28.82 -5.17 -24.63
C LEU A 72 -29.24 -5.29 -23.15
N VAL A 73 -30.28 -4.56 -22.74
CA VAL A 73 -30.77 -4.54 -21.35
C VAL A 73 -32.19 -5.08 -21.31
N LEU A 74 -32.50 -5.92 -20.32
CA LEU A 74 -33.86 -6.39 -20.04
C LEU A 74 -34.57 -5.39 -19.12
N LYS A 75 -35.86 -5.15 -19.35
CA LYS A 75 -36.69 -4.23 -18.54
C LYS A 75 -36.78 -4.63 -17.06
N LYS A 76 -36.73 -5.93 -16.79
CA LYS A 76 -36.70 -6.53 -15.45
C LYS A 76 -35.77 -7.74 -15.46
N LYS A 77 -35.23 -8.11 -14.30
CA LYS A 77 -34.28 -9.21 -14.17
C LYS A 77 -34.99 -10.52 -13.82
N GLY A 78 -34.51 -11.64 -14.39
CA GLY A 78 -34.94 -12.99 -14.02
C GLY A 78 -36.45 -13.23 -14.16
N ALA A 79 -37.01 -14.04 -13.27
CA ALA A 79 -38.42 -14.43 -13.31
C ALA A 79 -39.42 -13.27 -13.15
N GLU A 80 -39.04 -12.12 -12.58
CA GLU A 80 -39.92 -10.96 -12.46
C GLU A 80 -40.35 -10.40 -13.83
N LEU A 81 -39.50 -10.56 -14.85
CA LEU A 81 -39.83 -10.21 -16.23
C LEU A 81 -40.95 -11.10 -16.77
N CYS A 82 -40.87 -12.40 -16.52
CA CYS A 82 -41.84 -13.37 -16.97
C CYS A 82 -43.17 -13.25 -16.20
N TYR A 83 -43.11 -13.09 -14.88
CA TYR A 83 -44.30 -12.98 -14.03
C TYR A 83 -45.11 -11.71 -14.24
N ALA A 84 -44.52 -10.66 -14.80
CA ALA A 84 -45.26 -9.47 -15.22
C ALA A 84 -46.36 -9.80 -16.24
N CYS A 85 -46.15 -10.83 -17.08
CA CYS A 85 -47.13 -11.30 -18.07
C CYS A 85 -47.78 -12.64 -17.67
N HIS A 86 -47.15 -13.43 -16.79
CA HIS A 86 -47.64 -14.73 -16.31
C HIS A 86 -47.88 -14.76 -14.79
N PRO A 87 -48.77 -13.93 -14.23
CA PRO A 87 -48.96 -13.82 -12.79
C PRO A 87 -49.49 -15.11 -12.14
N GLN A 88 -50.35 -15.86 -12.84
CA GLN A 88 -50.92 -17.13 -12.36
C GLN A 88 -49.86 -18.23 -12.16
N VAL A 89 -48.73 -18.13 -12.86
CA VAL A 89 -47.62 -19.09 -12.75
C VAL A 89 -46.84 -18.86 -11.46
N LYS A 90 -46.71 -17.59 -11.03
CA LYS A 90 -45.98 -17.22 -9.81
C LYS A 90 -46.58 -17.88 -8.57
N GLU A 91 -47.90 -17.86 -8.44
CA GLU A 91 -48.61 -18.45 -7.29
C GLU A 91 -48.50 -19.98 -7.30
N LYS A 92 -48.74 -20.61 -8.45
CA LYS A 92 -48.64 -22.07 -8.62
C LYS A 92 -47.24 -22.63 -8.34
N PHE A 93 -46.18 -21.87 -8.62
CA PHE A 93 -44.79 -22.31 -8.47
C PHE A 93 -44.15 -21.98 -7.11
N SER A 94 -44.95 -21.50 -6.15
CA SER A 94 -44.50 -21.13 -4.82
C SER A 94 -44.89 -22.12 -3.72
N THR A 95 -45.52 -23.25 -4.07
CA THR A 95 -46.05 -24.23 -3.11
C THR A 95 -45.42 -25.61 -3.27
N GLY A 96 -45.26 -26.36 -2.17
CA GLY A 96 -44.67 -27.70 -2.17
C GLY A 96 -43.14 -27.71 -2.28
N THR A 97 -42.56 -28.84 -2.67
CA THR A 97 -41.16 -28.95 -3.07
C THR A 97 -40.97 -28.25 -4.41
N VAL A 98 -40.26 -27.12 -4.42
CA VAL A 98 -39.99 -26.31 -5.62
C VAL A 98 -38.62 -26.67 -6.19
N HIS A 99 -38.56 -26.87 -7.50
CA HIS A 99 -37.30 -27.18 -8.19
C HIS A 99 -36.34 -25.97 -8.11
N PRO A 100 -35.06 -26.12 -7.68
CA PRO A 100 -34.18 -24.99 -7.38
C PRO A 100 -34.00 -23.94 -8.50
N PRO A 101 -33.93 -24.29 -9.80
CA PRO A 101 -33.89 -23.29 -10.88
C PRO A 101 -35.12 -22.37 -10.90
N VAL A 102 -36.28 -22.88 -10.46
CA VAL A 102 -37.53 -22.11 -10.38
C VAL A 102 -37.52 -21.18 -9.17
N SER A 103 -37.10 -21.65 -8.00
CA SER A 103 -37.01 -20.82 -6.80
C SER A 103 -35.97 -19.71 -6.92
N GLN A 104 -34.90 -19.95 -7.69
CA GLN A 104 -33.88 -18.95 -8.03
C GLN A 104 -34.31 -17.98 -9.15
N GLY A 105 -35.49 -18.20 -9.75
CA GLY A 105 -36.02 -17.34 -10.80
C GLY A 105 -35.29 -17.44 -12.14
N VAL A 106 -34.65 -18.58 -12.43
CA VAL A 106 -33.84 -18.83 -13.63
C VAL A 106 -34.64 -19.65 -14.64
N CYS A 107 -35.70 -19.08 -15.20
CA CYS A 107 -36.59 -19.80 -16.12
C CYS A 107 -35.93 -20.11 -17.47
N THR A 108 -35.00 -19.26 -17.91
CA THR A 108 -34.42 -19.32 -19.27
C THR A 108 -33.29 -20.32 -19.45
N SER A 109 -32.85 -21.00 -18.38
CA SER A 109 -31.91 -22.12 -18.48
C SER A 109 -32.56 -23.31 -19.19
N CYS A 110 -33.84 -23.56 -18.89
CA CYS A 110 -34.60 -24.68 -19.42
C CYS A 110 -35.60 -24.28 -20.51
N HIS A 111 -36.14 -23.06 -20.45
CA HIS A 111 -37.11 -22.56 -21.42
C HIS A 111 -36.47 -21.54 -22.37
N ASP A 112 -36.82 -21.59 -23.66
CA ASP A 112 -36.52 -20.50 -24.58
C ASP A 112 -37.63 -19.45 -24.55
N PRO A 113 -37.35 -18.22 -24.08
CA PRO A 113 -38.38 -17.19 -23.96
C PRO A 113 -38.78 -16.59 -25.32
N HIS A 114 -38.14 -16.97 -26.43
CA HIS A 114 -38.45 -16.47 -27.76
C HIS A 114 -39.18 -17.51 -28.61
N ALA A 115 -38.58 -18.70 -28.81
CA ALA A 115 -39.18 -19.77 -29.59
C ALA A 115 -38.46 -21.11 -29.38
N SER A 116 -39.19 -22.23 -29.48
CA SER A 116 -38.62 -23.58 -29.43
C SER A 116 -39.34 -24.54 -30.37
N ASP A 117 -38.66 -25.64 -30.71
CA ASP A 117 -39.25 -26.78 -31.43
C ASP A 117 -39.92 -27.79 -30.49
N GLN A 118 -39.68 -27.66 -29.17
CA GLN A 118 -40.27 -28.51 -28.14
C GLN A 118 -41.51 -27.86 -27.51
N LYS A 119 -42.47 -28.71 -27.12
CA LYS A 119 -43.67 -28.27 -26.39
C LYS A 119 -43.26 -27.56 -25.09
N PHE A 120 -44.05 -26.58 -24.68
CA PHE A 120 -43.78 -25.74 -23.49
C PHE A 120 -42.48 -24.93 -23.56
N PHE A 121 -42.00 -24.63 -24.78
CA PHE A 121 -40.80 -23.83 -25.02
C PHE A 121 -39.51 -24.42 -24.42
N LEU A 122 -39.44 -25.73 -24.23
CA LEU A 122 -38.26 -26.38 -23.64
C LEU A 122 -37.05 -26.29 -24.59
N ARG A 123 -35.86 -26.04 -24.04
CA ARG A 123 -34.62 -26.01 -24.81
C ARG A 123 -34.12 -27.43 -25.09
N ARG A 124 -33.42 -27.57 -26.22
CA ARG A 124 -32.45 -28.65 -26.43
C ARG A 124 -31.05 -28.06 -26.44
N ILE A 125 -30.15 -28.68 -25.70
CA ILE A 125 -28.74 -28.32 -25.61
C ILE A 125 -27.98 -29.54 -26.13
N ASP A 126 -27.13 -29.36 -27.15
CA ASP A 126 -26.39 -30.46 -27.81
C ASP A 126 -27.26 -31.64 -28.24
N ASN A 127 -28.42 -31.33 -28.82
CA ASN A 127 -29.43 -32.30 -29.26
C ASN A 127 -30.09 -33.14 -28.15
N GLN A 128 -29.92 -32.79 -26.87
CA GLN A 128 -30.55 -33.44 -25.71
C GLN A 128 -31.52 -32.50 -24.99
N LEU A 129 -32.47 -33.04 -24.22
CA LEU A 129 -33.38 -32.24 -23.39
C LEU A 129 -32.59 -31.40 -22.37
N ALA A 130 -32.93 -30.12 -22.20
CA ALA A 130 -32.20 -29.20 -21.31
C ALA A 130 -32.04 -29.69 -19.86
N CYS A 131 -32.91 -30.59 -19.38
CA CYS A 131 -32.78 -31.22 -18.07
C CYS A 131 -31.42 -31.89 -17.87
N PHE A 132 -30.89 -32.55 -18.91
CA PHE A 132 -29.62 -33.28 -18.84
C PHE A 132 -28.39 -32.38 -18.78
N ALA A 133 -28.53 -31.06 -19.00
CA ALA A 133 -27.44 -30.12 -18.79
C ALA A 133 -27.09 -29.94 -17.30
N CYS A 134 -28.02 -30.25 -16.40
CA CYS A 134 -27.82 -30.18 -14.95
C CYS A 134 -27.94 -31.57 -14.28
N HIS A 135 -28.80 -32.46 -14.79
CA HIS A 135 -28.97 -33.82 -14.28
C HIS A 135 -28.04 -34.81 -14.98
N GLN A 136 -26.73 -34.65 -14.76
CA GLN A 136 -25.70 -35.44 -15.43
C GLN A 136 -25.74 -36.92 -15.06
N GLU A 137 -26.16 -37.27 -13.84
CA GLU A 137 -26.33 -38.66 -13.40
C GLU A 137 -27.42 -39.37 -14.21
N ALA A 138 -28.60 -38.77 -14.32
CA ALA A 138 -29.68 -39.28 -15.18
C ALA A 138 -29.25 -39.30 -16.66
N LYS A 139 -28.47 -38.32 -17.12
CA LYS A 139 -27.90 -38.38 -18.48
C LYS A 139 -27.00 -39.62 -18.65
N ASN A 140 -26.17 -39.94 -17.67
CA ASN A 140 -25.31 -41.13 -17.72
C ASN A 140 -26.16 -42.41 -17.73
N GLU A 141 -27.23 -42.47 -16.94
CA GLU A 141 -28.17 -43.61 -16.91
C GLU A 141 -28.82 -43.90 -18.27
N SER A 142 -29.04 -42.89 -19.12
CA SER A 142 -29.57 -43.07 -20.48
C SER A 142 -28.68 -43.90 -21.42
N THR A 143 -27.44 -44.21 -20.99
CA THR A 143 -26.51 -45.07 -21.73
C THR A 143 -26.52 -46.52 -21.26
N LEU A 144 -27.19 -46.82 -20.14
CA LEU A 144 -27.26 -48.16 -19.55
C LEU A 144 -28.14 -49.09 -20.39
N LYS A 145 -27.82 -50.39 -20.35
CA LYS A 145 -28.37 -51.41 -21.25
C LYS A 145 -29.87 -51.63 -21.08
N ILE A 146 -30.35 -51.66 -19.83
CA ILE A 146 -31.75 -51.94 -19.50
C ILE A 146 -32.37 -50.65 -18.98
N GLN A 147 -33.32 -50.09 -19.73
CA GLN A 147 -33.95 -48.81 -19.41
C GLN A 147 -35.45 -49.00 -19.19
N HIS A 148 -35.96 -48.31 -18.18
CA HIS A 148 -37.39 -48.21 -17.92
C HIS A 148 -38.07 -47.41 -19.05
N ALA A 149 -39.23 -47.88 -19.54
CA ALA A 149 -39.79 -47.42 -20.82
C ALA A 149 -40.10 -45.89 -20.91
N PRO A 150 -40.68 -45.23 -19.88
CA PRO A 150 -40.85 -43.78 -19.86
C PRO A 150 -39.52 -43.01 -19.90
N PHE A 151 -38.46 -43.57 -19.32
CA PHE A 151 -37.13 -42.95 -19.29
C PHE A 151 -36.45 -43.03 -20.67
N LYS A 152 -36.54 -44.20 -21.33
CA LYS A 152 -36.03 -44.41 -22.71
C LYS A 152 -36.61 -43.43 -23.74
N THR A 153 -37.82 -42.95 -23.52
CA THR A 153 -38.52 -42.01 -24.41
C THR A 153 -38.35 -40.53 -24.01
N GLU A 154 -37.46 -40.23 -23.05
CA GLU A 154 -37.25 -38.90 -22.46
C GLU A 154 -38.55 -38.26 -21.89
N ASN A 155 -39.53 -39.09 -21.52
CA ASN A 155 -40.83 -38.65 -21.03
C ASN A 155 -40.84 -38.50 -19.50
N CYS A 156 -39.93 -37.68 -18.99
CA CYS A 156 -39.69 -37.52 -17.55
C CYS A 156 -40.91 -37.01 -16.77
N TYR A 157 -41.83 -36.28 -17.43
CA TYR A 157 -42.97 -35.65 -16.78
C TYR A 157 -44.12 -36.60 -16.43
N VAL A 158 -44.04 -37.88 -16.82
CA VAL A 158 -44.97 -38.92 -16.34
C VAL A 158 -44.74 -39.20 -14.85
N CYS A 159 -43.47 -39.21 -14.44
CA CYS A 159 -43.07 -39.48 -13.06
C CYS A 159 -42.76 -38.22 -12.27
N HIS A 160 -42.24 -37.16 -12.93
CA HIS A 160 -41.83 -35.93 -12.26
C HIS A 160 -42.71 -34.73 -12.63
N SER A 161 -42.88 -33.81 -11.68
CA SER A 161 -43.39 -32.45 -11.87
C SER A 161 -42.23 -31.46 -11.79
N PRO A 162 -41.61 -31.07 -12.93
CA PRO A 162 -40.28 -30.43 -12.95
C PRO A 162 -40.20 -29.01 -12.39
N HIS A 163 -41.33 -28.40 -12.00
CA HIS A 163 -41.37 -27.06 -11.42
C HIS A 163 -41.64 -27.10 -9.91
N ASN A 164 -42.66 -27.85 -9.49
CA ASN A 164 -42.93 -28.15 -8.09
C ASN A 164 -43.77 -29.42 -7.93
N SER A 165 -43.72 -30.03 -6.75
CA SER A 165 -44.61 -31.12 -6.35
C SER A 165 -44.90 -31.09 -4.85
N PRO A 166 -46.07 -31.54 -4.38
CA PRO A 166 -46.27 -31.85 -2.97
C PRO A 166 -45.43 -33.06 -2.48
N ASN A 167 -44.91 -33.89 -3.37
CA ASN A 167 -44.11 -35.07 -3.04
C ASN A 167 -42.59 -34.79 -3.14
N ALA A 168 -41.81 -35.48 -2.31
CA ALA A 168 -40.34 -35.46 -2.40
C ALA A 168 -39.84 -35.89 -3.79
N LYS A 169 -38.61 -35.50 -4.14
CA LYS A 169 -37.98 -35.76 -5.46
C LYS A 169 -38.81 -35.27 -6.67
N LEU A 170 -39.71 -34.31 -6.43
CA LEU A 170 -40.61 -33.74 -7.44
C LEU A 170 -41.53 -34.78 -8.10
N LEU A 171 -41.92 -35.86 -7.42
CA LEU A 171 -42.73 -36.92 -8.02
C LEU A 171 -44.19 -36.52 -8.20
N THR A 172 -44.87 -37.00 -9.24
CA THR A 172 -46.29 -36.70 -9.50
C THR A 172 -47.24 -37.35 -8.49
N ALA A 173 -46.81 -38.42 -7.82
CA ALA A 173 -47.49 -39.11 -6.72
C ALA A 173 -46.46 -39.67 -5.70
N THR A 174 -46.91 -40.31 -4.61
CA THR A 174 -46.01 -41.04 -3.70
C THR A 174 -45.36 -42.23 -4.42
N GLU A 175 -44.16 -42.65 -4.03
CA GLU A 175 -43.38 -43.69 -4.74
C GLU A 175 -44.20 -44.98 -4.97
N SER A 176 -44.83 -45.52 -3.93
CA SER A 176 -45.66 -46.73 -4.03
C SER A 176 -46.87 -46.55 -4.95
N HIS A 177 -47.56 -45.40 -4.90
CA HIS A 177 -48.71 -45.13 -5.77
C HIS A 177 -48.30 -44.88 -7.22
N LEU A 178 -47.15 -44.23 -7.43
CA LEU A 178 -46.61 -43.96 -8.76
C LEU A 178 -46.24 -45.26 -9.46
N CYS A 179 -45.54 -46.16 -8.78
CA CYS A 179 -45.23 -47.49 -9.31
C CYS A 179 -46.51 -48.31 -9.54
N ALA A 180 -47.44 -48.32 -8.57
CA ALA A 180 -48.71 -49.05 -8.67
C ALA A 180 -49.63 -48.53 -9.81
N SER A 181 -49.45 -47.28 -10.26
CA SER A 181 -50.21 -46.74 -11.39
C SER A 181 -49.90 -47.45 -12.71
N CYS A 182 -48.75 -48.12 -12.81
CA CYS A 182 -48.29 -48.85 -13.99
C CYS A 182 -48.02 -50.34 -13.70
N HIS A 183 -47.72 -50.72 -12.46
CA HIS A 183 -47.41 -52.09 -12.04
C HIS A 183 -48.49 -52.68 -11.13
N LYS A 184 -48.95 -53.89 -11.45
CA LYS A 184 -49.93 -54.62 -10.64
C LYS A 184 -49.23 -55.39 -9.51
N LEU A 185 -49.32 -54.89 -8.28
CA LEU A 185 -48.52 -55.37 -7.13
C LEU A 185 -48.91 -56.77 -6.64
N ASP A 186 -50.14 -57.21 -6.85
CA ASP A 186 -50.67 -58.54 -6.48
C ASP A 186 -50.49 -59.61 -7.55
N ASP A 187 -49.73 -59.30 -8.63
CA ASP A 187 -49.47 -60.28 -9.69
C ASP A 187 -48.62 -61.46 -9.17
N LYS A 188 -49.11 -62.69 -9.42
CA LYS A 188 -48.45 -63.92 -8.92
C LYS A 188 -47.00 -64.06 -9.41
N LYS A 189 -46.69 -63.63 -10.65
CA LYS A 189 -45.31 -63.71 -11.16
C LYS A 189 -44.41 -62.71 -10.45
N LEU A 190 -44.93 -61.52 -10.15
CA LEU A 190 -44.21 -60.50 -9.39
C LEU A 190 -43.93 -60.98 -7.96
N VAL A 191 -44.93 -61.53 -7.26
CA VAL A 191 -44.76 -62.04 -5.89
C VAL A 191 -43.78 -63.20 -5.83
N THR A 192 -43.84 -64.14 -6.78
CA THR A 192 -42.88 -65.26 -6.86
C THR A 192 -41.46 -64.78 -7.17
N ALA A 193 -41.29 -63.76 -8.04
CA ALA A 193 -39.98 -63.18 -8.33
C ALA A 193 -39.34 -62.49 -7.12
N HIS A 194 -40.13 -62.08 -6.13
CA HIS A 194 -39.67 -61.49 -4.86
C HIS A 194 -39.69 -62.52 -3.71
N ALA A 195 -39.46 -63.80 -4.02
CA ALA A 195 -39.38 -64.89 -3.03
C ALA A 195 -40.63 -65.02 -2.12
N ASN A 196 -41.82 -64.71 -2.67
CA ASN A 196 -43.11 -64.69 -1.97
C ASN A 196 -43.20 -63.67 -0.81
N PHE A 197 -42.40 -62.61 -0.87
CA PHE A 197 -42.50 -61.46 0.01
C PHE A 197 -43.76 -60.61 -0.33
N GLY A 198 -44.33 -59.93 0.67
CA GLY A 198 -45.40 -58.94 0.46
C GLY A 198 -44.86 -57.71 -0.27
N THR A 199 -45.14 -57.58 -1.56
CA THR A 199 -44.67 -56.49 -2.43
C THR A 199 -45.36 -55.15 -2.14
N ASP A 200 -46.40 -55.15 -1.30
CA ASP A 200 -47.22 -54.02 -0.90
C ASP A 200 -46.63 -53.17 0.24
N ILE A 201 -45.65 -53.71 0.98
CA ILE A 201 -44.98 -53.03 2.11
C ILE A 201 -43.55 -52.57 1.80
N LEU A 202 -43.05 -52.78 0.58
CA LEU A 202 -41.68 -52.47 0.18
C LEU A 202 -41.54 -51.14 -0.56
N GLU A 203 -40.50 -50.39 -0.21
CA GLU A 203 -40.00 -49.28 -1.02
C GLU A 203 -39.21 -49.81 -2.22
N CYS A 204 -39.86 -49.84 -3.40
CA CYS A 204 -39.33 -50.49 -4.60
C CYS A 204 -37.96 -49.95 -5.03
N THR A 205 -37.70 -48.66 -4.80
CA THR A 205 -36.49 -47.97 -5.24
C THR A 205 -35.24 -48.34 -4.42
N ASN A 206 -35.39 -48.98 -3.27
CA ASN A 206 -34.25 -49.43 -2.46
C ASN A 206 -33.53 -50.63 -3.10
N CYS A 207 -34.25 -51.39 -3.94
CA CYS A 207 -33.71 -52.54 -4.65
C CYS A 207 -33.62 -52.29 -6.16
N HIS A 208 -34.57 -51.53 -6.74
CA HIS A 208 -34.66 -51.32 -8.19
C HIS A 208 -34.42 -49.87 -8.59
N SER A 209 -33.69 -49.69 -9.70
CA SER A 209 -33.52 -48.40 -10.36
C SER A 209 -34.80 -48.04 -11.15
N PRO A 210 -35.43 -46.88 -10.87
CA PRO A 210 -36.64 -46.45 -11.57
C PRO A 210 -36.36 -45.90 -12.99
N HIS A 211 -35.08 -45.69 -13.35
CA HIS A 211 -34.67 -45.15 -14.64
C HIS A 211 -34.01 -46.21 -15.54
N ALA A 212 -32.84 -46.70 -15.14
CA ALA A 212 -32.06 -47.64 -15.91
C ALA A 212 -31.01 -48.37 -15.05
N SER A 213 -30.63 -49.58 -15.46
CA SER A 213 -29.56 -50.37 -14.86
C SER A 213 -28.85 -51.24 -15.91
N ASN A 214 -27.66 -51.71 -15.56
CA ASN A 214 -26.99 -52.80 -16.30
C ASN A 214 -27.32 -54.19 -15.71
N GLN A 215 -27.93 -54.25 -14.54
CA GLN A 215 -28.36 -55.49 -13.91
C GLN A 215 -29.74 -55.90 -14.42
N GLU A 216 -29.96 -57.21 -14.57
CA GLU A 216 -31.26 -57.75 -14.92
C GLU A 216 -32.32 -57.32 -13.89
N HIS A 217 -33.58 -57.25 -14.34
CA HIS A 217 -34.70 -56.79 -13.51
C HIS A 217 -34.53 -55.38 -12.91
N LEU A 218 -33.66 -54.54 -13.48
CA LEU A 218 -33.39 -53.18 -13.02
C LEU A 218 -32.85 -53.11 -11.58
N PHE A 219 -32.17 -54.14 -11.06
CA PHE A 219 -31.54 -54.03 -9.74
C PHE A 219 -30.54 -52.86 -9.68
N ASN A 220 -30.42 -52.25 -8.52
CA ASN A 220 -29.54 -51.09 -8.34
C ASN A 220 -28.07 -51.48 -8.62
N PRO A 221 -27.34 -50.71 -9.45
CA PRO A 221 -25.99 -51.07 -9.90
C PRO A 221 -24.95 -51.12 -8.77
N LYS A 222 -25.26 -50.52 -7.61
CA LYS A 222 -24.44 -50.54 -6.40
C LYS A 222 -24.99 -51.49 -5.31
N ALA A 223 -25.91 -52.38 -5.67
CA ALA A 223 -26.38 -53.40 -4.75
C ALA A 223 -25.21 -54.30 -4.33
N HIS A 224 -25.22 -54.73 -3.06
CA HIS A 224 -24.25 -55.67 -2.54
C HIS A 224 -24.35 -56.98 -3.34
N VAL A 225 -23.21 -57.64 -3.58
CA VAL A 225 -23.12 -58.77 -4.52
C VAL A 225 -24.19 -59.86 -4.26
N PRO A 226 -24.43 -60.35 -3.03
CA PRO A 226 -25.47 -61.35 -2.76
C PRO A 226 -26.90 -60.89 -3.11
N VAL A 227 -27.17 -59.58 -3.04
CA VAL A 227 -28.46 -59.00 -3.45
C VAL A 227 -28.53 -58.89 -4.96
N ALA A 228 -27.45 -58.45 -5.61
CA ALA A 228 -27.36 -58.35 -7.07
C ALA A 228 -27.45 -59.72 -7.79
N THR A 229 -27.02 -60.81 -7.13
CA THR A 229 -27.08 -62.19 -7.65
C THR A 229 -28.34 -62.95 -7.22
N GLY A 230 -29.17 -62.38 -6.33
CA GLY A 230 -30.37 -63.04 -5.80
C GLY A 230 -30.09 -64.15 -4.78
N GLU A 231 -28.88 -64.22 -4.23
CA GLU A 231 -28.42 -65.21 -3.24
C GLU A 231 -28.81 -64.82 -1.81
N CYS A 232 -30.07 -64.43 -1.58
CA CYS A 232 -30.52 -63.95 -0.28
C CYS A 232 -30.29 -64.97 0.87
N GLY A 233 -30.30 -66.27 0.52
CA GLY A 233 -30.10 -67.38 1.45
C GLY A 233 -28.69 -67.50 2.04
N SER A 234 -27.70 -66.79 1.50
CA SER A 234 -26.34 -66.75 2.07
C SER A 234 -26.28 -65.98 3.39
N CYS A 235 -27.26 -65.10 3.64
CA CYS A 235 -27.30 -64.25 4.82
C CYS A 235 -28.63 -64.34 5.58
N HIS A 236 -29.74 -64.62 4.89
CA HIS A 236 -31.08 -64.69 5.48
C HIS A 236 -31.65 -66.10 5.47
N ASN A 237 -32.42 -66.44 6.50
CA ASN A 237 -33.30 -67.59 6.48
C ASN A 237 -34.51 -67.36 5.55
N PRO A 238 -35.09 -68.40 4.95
CA PRO A 238 -36.30 -68.28 4.13
C PRO A 238 -37.43 -67.56 4.88
N PRO A 239 -38.09 -66.55 4.27
CA PRO A 239 -39.10 -65.74 4.96
C PRO A 239 -40.36 -66.56 5.29
N VAL A 240 -40.87 -66.40 6.52
CA VAL A 240 -42.14 -67.00 6.97
C VAL A 240 -43.23 -65.92 6.98
N LYS A 241 -44.39 -66.22 6.37
CA LYS A 241 -45.51 -65.27 6.23
C LYS A 241 -45.92 -64.71 7.60
N GLY A 242 -45.80 -63.39 7.77
CA GLY A 242 -46.17 -62.68 9.01
C GLY A 242 -45.06 -62.55 10.07
N GLN A 243 -43.83 -62.98 9.78
CA GLN A 243 -42.67 -62.83 10.67
C GLN A 243 -41.55 -61.98 10.03
N PRO A 244 -40.75 -61.25 10.84
CA PRO A 244 -39.57 -60.53 10.35
C PRO A 244 -38.48 -61.50 9.87
N VAL A 245 -37.76 -61.11 8.82
CA VAL A 245 -36.67 -61.90 8.22
C VAL A 245 -35.50 -62.05 9.21
N GLN A 246 -34.97 -63.26 9.36
CA GLN A 246 -33.90 -63.59 10.31
C GLN A 246 -32.57 -63.88 9.59
N LEU A 247 -31.45 -63.52 10.21
CA LEU A 247 -30.11 -63.82 9.70
C LEU A 247 -29.68 -65.27 10.03
N VAL A 248 -28.82 -65.85 9.20
CA VAL A 248 -28.30 -67.22 9.38
C VAL A 248 -27.22 -67.32 10.46
N GLU A 249 -26.50 -66.23 10.75
CA GLU A 249 -25.48 -66.13 11.80
C GLU A 249 -25.37 -64.68 12.34
N SER A 250 -24.47 -64.42 13.30
CA SER A 250 -24.22 -63.07 13.79
C SER A 250 -23.62 -62.18 12.70
N GLU A 251 -24.02 -60.91 12.71
CA GLU A 251 -23.67 -59.93 11.69
C GLU A 251 -22.16 -59.80 11.45
N GLU A 252 -21.36 -59.74 12.52
CA GLU A 252 -19.90 -59.65 12.45
C GLU A 252 -19.31 -60.83 11.66
N LYS A 253 -19.69 -62.05 12.04
CA LYS A 253 -19.14 -63.27 11.47
C LYS A 253 -19.58 -63.46 10.02
N LEU A 254 -20.80 -63.04 9.68
CA LEU A 254 -21.27 -63.01 8.29
C LEU A 254 -20.40 -62.09 7.42
N CYS A 255 -20.04 -60.91 7.92
CA CYS A 255 -19.21 -59.96 7.17
C CYS A 255 -17.78 -60.49 6.97
N THR A 256 -17.11 -60.95 8.03
CA THR A 256 -15.69 -61.36 7.96
C THR A 256 -15.47 -62.67 7.21
N THR A 257 -16.48 -63.55 7.15
CA THR A 257 -16.40 -64.79 6.35
C THR A 257 -16.11 -64.52 4.86
N CYS A 258 -16.58 -63.39 4.33
CA CYS A 258 -16.31 -62.98 2.94
C CYS A 258 -15.25 -61.87 2.83
N HIS A 259 -15.01 -61.10 3.89
CA HIS A 259 -14.10 -59.94 3.92
C HIS A 259 -12.86 -60.17 4.79
N ALA A 260 -12.08 -61.22 4.49
CA ALA A 260 -10.88 -61.59 5.25
C ALA A 260 -9.77 -60.51 5.25
N ASP A 261 -9.73 -59.65 4.22
CA ASP A 261 -8.82 -58.51 4.14
C ASP A 261 -9.12 -57.44 5.20
N ILE A 262 -10.40 -57.27 5.54
CA ILE A 262 -10.85 -56.36 6.59
C ILE A 262 -10.47 -56.92 7.96
N GLU A 263 -10.65 -58.23 8.17
CA GLU A 263 -10.24 -58.90 9.42
C GLU A 263 -8.74 -58.73 9.70
N ALA A 264 -7.89 -58.86 8.68
CA ALA A 264 -6.46 -58.61 8.81
C ALA A 264 -6.13 -57.15 9.22
N LYS A 265 -6.87 -56.17 8.67
CA LYS A 265 -6.67 -54.74 9.00
C LYS A 265 -7.12 -54.39 10.42
N LEU A 266 -8.16 -55.05 10.92
CA LEU A 266 -8.64 -54.88 12.29
C LEU A 266 -7.62 -55.33 13.34
N ALA A 267 -6.69 -56.22 12.96
CA ALA A 267 -5.62 -56.71 13.83
C ALA A 267 -4.38 -55.79 13.87
N LEU A 268 -4.33 -54.72 13.07
CA LEU A 268 -3.20 -53.79 13.02
C LEU A 268 -3.11 -52.92 14.28
N PRO A 269 -1.91 -52.41 14.65
CA PRO A 269 -1.69 -51.68 15.91
C PRO A 269 -2.57 -50.44 16.09
N ASN A 270 -2.99 -49.79 15.00
CA ASN A 270 -3.92 -48.67 15.03
C ASN A 270 -5.21 -49.07 14.29
N ALA A 271 -6.10 -49.80 14.94
CA ALA A 271 -7.44 -50.07 14.41
C ALA A 271 -8.39 -48.89 14.70
N HIS A 272 -9.31 -48.59 13.79
CA HIS A 272 -10.30 -47.53 14.00
C HIS A 272 -11.39 -48.00 14.96
N ALA A 273 -11.76 -47.18 15.96
CA ALA A 273 -12.57 -47.65 17.09
C ALA A 273 -13.94 -48.30 16.73
N PRO A 274 -14.78 -47.72 15.84
CA PRO A 274 -16.01 -48.38 15.40
C PRO A 274 -15.77 -49.72 14.68
N ALA A 275 -14.67 -49.80 13.91
CA ALA A 275 -14.30 -51.01 13.18
C ALA A 275 -13.78 -52.09 14.15
N ALA A 276 -12.93 -51.71 15.11
CA ALA A 276 -12.43 -52.57 16.17
C ALA A 276 -13.56 -53.07 17.10
N GLY A 277 -14.59 -52.25 17.31
CA GLY A 277 -15.82 -52.60 18.03
C GLY A 277 -16.79 -53.47 17.24
N LYS A 278 -16.47 -53.82 15.98
CA LYS A 278 -17.28 -54.66 15.08
C LYS A 278 -18.66 -54.05 14.74
N GLU A 279 -18.74 -52.72 14.73
CA GLU A 279 -19.97 -51.96 14.43
C GLU A 279 -20.12 -51.70 12.92
N CYS A 280 -20.11 -52.75 12.09
CA CYS A 280 -20.04 -52.63 10.64
C CYS A 280 -21.18 -51.78 10.04
N LYS A 281 -22.42 -51.92 10.55
CA LYS A 281 -23.59 -51.15 10.10
C LYS A 281 -23.59 -49.67 10.49
N ALA A 282 -22.71 -49.23 11.38
CA ALA A 282 -22.56 -47.80 11.66
C ALA A 282 -22.03 -47.05 10.43
N CYS A 283 -21.27 -47.74 9.59
CA CYS A 283 -20.65 -47.18 8.39
C CYS A 283 -21.17 -47.80 7.09
N HIS A 284 -21.65 -49.06 7.09
CA HIS A 284 -22.04 -49.79 5.89
C HIS A 284 -23.52 -50.21 5.85
N GLN A 285 -24.13 -50.17 4.67
CA GLN A 285 -25.47 -50.67 4.38
C GLN A 285 -25.38 -52.00 3.61
N PRO A 286 -25.70 -53.15 4.23
CA PRO A 286 -25.33 -54.48 3.71
C PRO A 286 -26.12 -54.94 2.48
N HIS A 287 -27.14 -54.21 2.03
CA HIS A 287 -27.96 -54.58 0.86
C HIS A 287 -27.72 -53.67 -0.34
N PHE A 288 -27.77 -52.36 -0.11
CA PHE A 288 -27.59 -51.36 -1.15
C PHE A 288 -27.24 -50.04 -0.50
N SER A 289 -26.35 -49.28 -1.13
CA SER A 289 -26.19 -47.86 -0.85
C SER A 289 -25.96 -47.11 -2.17
N GLU A 290 -26.39 -45.85 -2.19
CA GLU A 290 -26.04 -44.89 -3.23
C GLU A 290 -24.52 -44.58 -3.25
N GLN A 291 -23.78 -44.97 -2.21
CA GLN A 291 -22.36 -44.65 -2.02
C GLN A 291 -21.46 -45.83 -2.37
N GLN A 292 -20.23 -45.53 -2.80
CA GLN A 292 -19.22 -46.56 -3.05
C GLN A 292 -18.90 -47.33 -1.77
N ASN A 293 -18.51 -48.61 -1.90
CA ASN A 293 -18.21 -49.50 -0.77
C ASN A 293 -19.37 -49.66 0.22
N LEU A 294 -20.61 -49.48 -0.23
CA LEU A 294 -21.82 -49.64 0.58
C LEU A 294 -21.89 -48.70 1.79
N LEU A 295 -21.30 -47.51 1.75
CA LEU A 295 -21.33 -46.60 2.91
C LEU A 295 -22.75 -46.10 3.20
N VAL A 296 -23.16 -45.99 4.47
CA VAL A 296 -24.51 -45.51 4.84
C VAL A 296 -24.77 -44.05 4.44
N ASN A 297 -23.72 -43.28 4.19
CA ASN A 297 -23.79 -41.89 3.74
C ASN A 297 -22.53 -41.53 2.95
N GLU A 298 -22.53 -40.37 2.27
CA GLU A 298 -21.33 -39.86 1.60
C GLU A 298 -20.16 -39.85 2.58
N GLU A 299 -18.99 -40.32 2.14
CA GLU A 299 -17.79 -40.49 2.97
C GLU A 299 -17.50 -39.27 3.85
N LYS A 300 -17.59 -38.07 3.25
CA LYS A 300 -17.45 -36.80 3.94
C LYS A 300 -18.43 -36.65 5.12
N VAL A 301 -19.71 -36.86 4.86
CA VAL A 301 -20.78 -36.68 5.84
C VAL A 301 -20.66 -37.74 6.94
N LEU A 302 -20.36 -38.98 6.56
CA LEU A 302 -20.16 -40.09 7.47
C LEU A 302 -18.97 -39.87 8.41
N CYS A 303 -17.81 -39.46 7.89
CA CYS A 303 -16.66 -39.21 8.76
C CYS A 303 -16.91 -38.02 9.69
N LEU A 304 -17.53 -36.95 9.20
CA LEU A 304 -17.76 -35.73 9.99
C LEU A 304 -18.89 -35.87 11.03
N SER A 305 -19.81 -36.82 10.88
CA SER A 305 -20.81 -37.09 11.92
C SER A 305 -20.18 -37.56 13.23
N CYS A 306 -18.97 -38.15 13.15
CA CYS A 306 -18.20 -38.58 14.32
C CYS A 306 -16.97 -37.68 14.58
N HIS A 307 -16.44 -37.00 13.56
CA HIS A 307 -15.27 -36.10 13.65
C HIS A 307 -15.65 -34.64 13.41
N SER A 308 -16.62 -34.12 14.17
CA SER A 308 -17.16 -32.77 14.02
C SER A 308 -16.11 -31.65 14.06
N ASP A 309 -15.02 -31.86 14.77
CA ASP A 309 -13.91 -30.91 14.97
C ASP A 309 -13.17 -30.62 13.65
N LEU A 310 -13.20 -31.58 12.72
CA LEU A 310 -12.61 -31.45 11.39
C LEU A 310 -13.46 -30.59 10.44
N GLU A 311 -14.75 -30.40 10.75
CA GLU A 311 -15.63 -29.56 9.93
C GLU A 311 -15.19 -28.09 9.94
N ILE A 312 -14.63 -27.62 11.07
CA ILE A 312 -14.03 -26.28 11.19
C ILE A 312 -12.80 -26.17 10.29
N GLN A 313 -11.97 -27.22 10.21
CA GLN A 313 -10.77 -27.25 9.37
C GLN A 313 -11.08 -27.27 7.88
N GLN A 314 -12.18 -27.91 7.47
CA GLN A 314 -12.63 -27.89 6.06
C GLN A 314 -13.12 -26.52 5.59
N LYS A 315 -13.57 -25.66 6.51
CA LYS A 315 -14.01 -24.29 6.22
C LYS A 315 -12.87 -23.27 6.36
N ALA A 316 -11.64 -23.72 6.64
CA ALA A 316 -10.50 -22.85 6.76
C ALA A 316 -10.16 -22.18 5.40
N LYS A 317 -9.37 -21.11 5.46
CA LYS A 317 -9.06 -20.28 4.29
C LYS A 317 -8.23 -21.01 3.23
N THR A 318 -7.27 -21.84 3.67
CA THR A 318 -6.47 -22.70 2.79
C THR A 318 -6.64 -24.13 3.25
N VAL A 319 -7.14 -24.98 2.37
CA VAL A 319 -7.48 -26.37 2.65
C VAL A 319 -6.91 -27.25 1.56
N HIS A 320 -6.39 -28.42 1.92
CA HIS A 320 -5.95 -29.41 0.95
C HIS A 320 -7.16 -29.88 0.14
N ALA A 321 -7.07 -29.86 -1.19
CA ALA A 321 -8.23 -30.10 -2.07
C ALA A 321 -8.94 -31.43 -1.78
N VAL A 322 -8.17 -32.52 -1.65
CA VAL A 322 -8.68 -33.86 -1.34
C VAL A 322 -9.40 -33.89 0.02
N PHE A 323 -8.94 -33.10 1.00
CA PHE A 323 -9.57 -33.00 2.32
C PHE A 323 -10.84 -32.14 2.28
N ALA A 324 -10.87 -31.06 1.48
CA ALA A 324 -12.06 -30.24 1.26
C ALA A 324 -13.19 -31.03 0.57
N GLU A 325 -12.81 -31.90 -0.37
CA GLU A 325 -13.70 -32.87 -1.03
C GLU A 325 -14.19 -33.97 -0.08
N GLY A 326 -13.55 -34.14 1.09
CA GLY A 326 -13.93 -35.14 2.09
C GLY A 326 -13.57 -36.58 1.74
N LYS A 327 -12.53 -36.78 0.91
CA LYS A 327 -12.00 -38.08 0.51
C LYS A 327 -10.98 -38.60 1.54
N CYS A 328 -11.44 -38.82 2.77
CA CYS A 328 -10.61 -39.17 3.93
C CYS A 328 -9.77 -40.44 3.69
N SER A 329 -10.40 -41.46 3.11
CA SER A 329 -9.85 -42.78 2.80
C SER A 329 -8.79 -42.78 1.70
N SER A 330 -8.55 -41.64 1.03
CA SER A 330 -7.43 -41.53 0.08
C SER A 330 -6.08 -41.55 0.81
N CYS A 331 -6.04 -41.00 2.03
CA CYS A 331 -4.83 -40.92 2.85
C CYS A 331 -4.91 -41.80 4.11
N HIS A 332 -6.12 -42.02 4.62
CA HIS A 332 -6.36 -42.82 5.82
C HIS A 332 -6.90 -44.21 5.49
N GLU A 333 -6.61 -45.19 6.35
CA GLU A 333 -7.15 -46.54 6.30
C GLU A 333 -8.21 -46.69 7.42
N PRO A 334 -9.52 -46.60 7.09
CA PRO A 334 -10.59 -46.47 8.07
C PRO A 334 -10.88 -47.74 8.90
N HIS A 335 -10.24 -48.86 8.57
CA HIS A 335 -10.36 -50.12 9.33
C HIS A 335 -9.18 -50.31 10.30
N GLY A 336 -7.95 -50.07 9.83
CA GLY A 336 -6.75 -50.06 10.66
C GLY A 336 -5.45 -49.85 9.87
N SER A 337 -4.41 -49.36 10.53
CA SER A 337 -3.09 -49.09 9.93
C SER A 337 -1.92 -49.39 10.88
N GLU A 338 -0.76 -49.69 10.29
CA GLU A 338 0.54 -49.73 10.99
C GLU A 338 0.98 -48.33 11.45
N ASN A 339 0.52 -47.27 10.80
CA ASN A 339 0.92 -45.89 11.11
C ASN A 339 -0.08 -45.20 12.04
N ALA A 340 0.44 -44.34 12.91
CA ALA A 340 -0.38 -43.51 13.79
C ALA A 340 -1.40 -42.67 13.00
N LYS A 341 -2.54 -42.37 13.63
CA LYS A 341 -3.66 -41.62 13.02
C LYS A 341 -4.21 -42.27 11.74
N LEU A 342 -4.07 -43.59 11.61
CA LEU A 342 -4.65 -44.38 10.52
C LEU A 342 -4.11 -44.02 9.14
N VAL A 343 -2.90 -43.45 9.03
CA VAL A 343 -2.35 -43.04 7.73
C VAL A 343 -1.86 -44.27 6.94
N LYS A 344 -2.05 -44.32 5.62
CA LYS A 344 -1.69 -45.51 4.81
C LYS A 344 -0.20 -45.82 4.73
N SER A 345 0.68 -44.83 4.80
CA SER A 345 2.13 -45.00 4.70
C SER A 345 2.90 -43.84 5.36
N SER A 346 4.24 -43.87 5.27
CA SER A 346 5.10 -42.79 5.78
C SER A 346 4.74 -41.44 5.12
N SER A 347 4.95 -40.33 5.83
CA SER A 347 4.56 -39.00 5.32
C SER A 347 5.18 -38.67 3.96
N ASN A 348 6.42 -39.08 3.70
CA ASN A 348 7.10 -38.76 2.45
C ASN A 348 6.57 -39.62 1.29
N ASP A 349 6.42 -40.92 1.51
CA ASP A 349 5.91 -41.84 0.47
C ASP A 349 4.45 -41.54 0.13
N LEU A 350 3.63 -41.23 1.13
CA LEU A 350 2.23 -40.88 0.94
C LEU A 350 2.06 -39.60 0.11
N CYS A 351 2.80 -38.54 0.46
CA CYS A 351 2.64 -37.25 -0.20
C CYS A 351 3.24 -37.28 -1.61
N LEU A 352 4.43 -37.85 -1.79
CA LEU A 352 5.15 -37.82 -3.07
C LEU A 352 4.52 -38.74 -4.13
N ALA A 353 3.74 -39.75 -3.73
CA ALA A 353 2.95 -40.56 -4.67
C ALA A 353 1.97 -39.70 -5.50
N CYS A 354 1.42 -38.64 -4.91
CA CYS A 354 0.51 -37.70 -5.60
C CYS A 354 1.23 -36.41 -6.03
N HIS A 355 2.22 -35.93 -5.27
CA HIS A 355 2.94 -34.68 -5.53
C HIS A 355 4.20 -34.89 -6.39
N GLN A 356 4.06 -35.53 -7.55
CA GLN A 356 5.17 -35.90 -8.43
C GLN A 356 6.06 -34.71 -8.83
N LYS A 357 5.47 -33.53 -9.07
CA LYS A 357 6.24 -32.31 -9.40
C LYS A 357 7.22 -31.89 -8.29
N ILE A 358 6.85 -32.09 -7.03
CA ILE A 358 7.73 -31.81 -5.89
C ILE A 358 8.84 -32.87 -5.84
N SER A 359 8.51 -34.14 -6.08
CA SER A 359 9.49 -35.23 -6.18
C SER A 359 10.54 -34.97 -7.26
N GLU A 360 10.14 -34.45 -8.41
CA GLU A 360 11.05 -34.05 -9.49
C GLU A 360 11.93 -32.86 -9.10
N GLN A 361 11.34 -31.84 -8.46
CA GLN A 361 12.06 -30.65 -8.02
C GLN A 361 13.14 -30.96 -6.98
N MET A 362 12.88 -31.91 -6.07
CA MET A 362 13.84 -32.37 -5.07
C MET A 362 15.06 -33.08 -5.68
N LYS A 363 14.95 -33.56 -6.92
CA LYS A 363 16.04 -34.23 -7.64
C LYS A 363 16.91 -33.28 -8.47
N LEU A 364 16.60 -31.97 -8.45
CA LEU A 364 17.39 -30.97 -9.15
C LEU A 364 18.78 -30.80 -8.51
N ALA A 365 19.71 -30.20 -9.26
CA ALA A 365 21.14 -30.12 -8.92
C ALA A 365 21.43 -29.54 -7.53
N VAL A 366 20.57 -28.64 -7.02
CA VAL A 366 20.69 -28.06 -5.69
C VAL A 366 19.42 -28.38 -4.90
N GLY A 367 19.47 -29.40 -4.05
CA GLY A 367 18.41 -29.73 -3.10
C GLY A 367 18.41 -28.78 -1.89
N HIS A 368 17.26 -28.59 -1.26
CA HIS A 368 17.17 -27.86 0.01
C HIS A 368 17.42 -28.84 1.18
N PRO A 369 18.48 -28.69 1.99
CA PRO A 369 18.84 -29.68 3.01
C PRO A 369 17.76 -29.96 4.06
N ALA A 370 16.91 -28.97 4.37
CA ALA A 370 15.79 -29.17 5.28
C ALA A 370 14.74 -30.18 4.77
N VAL A 371 14.67 -30.45 3.47
CA VAL A 371 13.71 -31.42 2.91
C VAL A 371 14.15 -32.86 3.16
N GLU A 372 15.47 -33.10 3.26
CA GLU A 372 16.03 -34.41 3.59
C GLU A 372 16.06 -34.65 5.11
N SER A 373 16.22 -33.59 5.90
CA SER A 373 16.40 -33.66 7.36
C SER A 373 15.11 -33.45 8.16
N ALA A 374 14.10 -32.77 7.61
CA ALA A 374 12.78 -32.62 8.21
C ALA A 374 11.74 -33.35 7.34
N THR A 375 10.75 -34.00 7.97
CA THR A 375 9.59 -34.55 7.24
C THR A 375 8.80 -33.42 6.58
N CYS A 376 8.01 -33.71 5.54
CA CYS A 376 7.14 -32.70 4.89
C CYS A 376 6.27 -31.93 5.91
N LEU A 377 5.87 -32.58 6.99
CA LEU A 377 5.02 -32.02 8.04
C LEU A 377 5.73 -31.03 8.98
N GLY A 378 7.07 -30.94 8.92
CA GLY A 378 7.83 -29.90 9.60
C GLY A 378 7.58 -28.50 9.02
N CYS A 379 7.21 -28.44 7.73
CA CYS A 379 6.94 -27.20 7.02
C CYS A 379 5.49 -27.07 6.55
N HIS A 380 4.74 -28.18 6.42
CA HIS A 380 3.37 -28.19 5.89
C HIS A 380 2.36 -28.80 6.87
N LYS A 381 1.12 -28.32 6.81
CA LYS A 381 -0.05 -28.92 7.45
C LYS A 381 -0.85 -29.73 6.42
N PRO A 382 -1.14 -31.02 6.67
CA PRO A 382 -1.67 -31.91 5.64
C PRO A 382 -3.15 -31.66 5.30
N HIS A 383 -3.93 -31.06 6.21
CA HIS A 383 -5.37 -30.83 6.01
C HIS A 383 -5.69 -29.37 5.67
N SER A 384 -5.28 -28.44 6.54
CA SER A 384 -5.57 -27.02 6.37
C SER A 384 -4.53 -26.14 7.06
N SER A 385 -4.40 -24.91 6.57
CA SER A 385 -3.59 -23.86 7.18
C SER A 385 -4.23 -22.49 6.97
N THR A 386 -3.83 -21.53 7.78
CA THR A 386 -4.08 -20.10 7.53
C THR A 386 -3.22 -19.56 6.40
N GLU A 387 -2.10 -20.24 6.11
CA GLU A 387 -1.09 -19.83 5.15
C GLU A 387 -1.30 -20.47 3.77
N ARG A 388 -0.70 -19.87 2.74
CA ARG A 388 -0.72 -20.41 1.37
C ARG A 388 0.13 -21.68 1.30
N PHE A 389 -0.17 -22.54 0.33
CA PHE A 389 0.52 -23.83 0.15
C PHE A 389 0.54 -24.71 1.40
N LEU A 390 -0.43 -24.50 2.30
CA LEU A 390 -0.56 -25.24 3.55
C LEU A 390 0.68 -25.16 4.45
N LEU A 391 1.43 -24.05 4.44
CA LEU A 391 2.59 -23.91 5.32
C LEU A 391 2.17 -23.99 6.81
N ALA A 392 3.03 -24.56 7.64
CA ALA A 392 2.76 -24.76 9.06
C ALA A 392 2.65 -23.43 9.83
N ASP A 393 3.40 -22.43 9.39
CA ASP A 393 3.42 -21.05 9.89
C ASP A 393 3.68 -20.08 8.73
N GLN A 394 3.64 -18.77 8.99
CA GLN A 394 3.97 -17.73 8.02
C GLN A 394 5.34 -18.01 7.40
N GLU A 395 5.43 -17.90 6.08
CA GLU A 395 6.63 -18.24 5.32
C GLU A 395 7.91 -17.62 5.89
N ARG A 396 7.85 -16.34 6.26
CA ARG A 396 8.96 -15.64 6.90
C ARG A 396 9.42 -16.30 8.19
N VAL A 397 8.47 -16.60 9.07
CA VAL A 397 8.74 -17.21 10.38
C VAL A 397 9.33 -18.59 10.18
N LEU A 398 8.74 -19.38 9.28
CA LEU A 398 9.18 -20.74 8.97
C LEU A 398 10.58 -20.77 8.35
N CYS A 399 10.89 -19.88 7.39
CA CYS A 399 12.23 -19.83 6.81
C CYS A 399 13.27 -19.34 7.83
N LEU A 400 12.96 -18.33 8.62
CA LEU A 400 13.90 -17.73 9.57
C LEU A 400 14.13 -18.57 10.83
N SER A 401 13.25 -19.52 11.15
CA SER A 401 13.53 -20.50 12.23
C SER A 401 14.77 -21.34 11.94
N CYS A 402 15.14 -21.51 10.65
CA CYS A 402 16.37 -22.16 10.23
C CYS A 402 17.41 -21.17 9.65
N HIS A 403 16.98 -20.01 9.12
CA HIS A 403 17.84 -18.98 8.54
C HIS A 403 17.94 -17.71 9.41
N SER A 404 18.11 -17.87 10.72
CA SER A 404 18.09 -16.77 11.70
C SER A 404 19.14 -15.68 11.43
N ASP A 405 20.26 -16.01 10.77
CA ASP A 405 21.27 -15.02 10.37
C ASP A 405 20.74 -13.93 9.43
N LEU A 406 19.68 -14.22 8.67
CA LEU A 406 19.05 -13.26 7.77
C LEU A 406 18.20 -12.22 8.51
N GLU A 407 17.83 -12.45 9.78
CA GLU A 407 17.04 -11.48 10.57
C GLU A 407 17.78 -10.15 10.75
N LYS A 408 19.12 -10.19 10.80
CA LYS A 408 19.97 -9.00 10.91
C LYS A 408 19.78 -8.04 9.72
N LEU A 409 19.29 -8.54 8.58
CA LEU A 409 19.06 -7.73 7.38
C LEU A 409 17.86 -6.79 7.51
N ASP A 410 16.92 -7.04 8.42
CA ASP A 410 15.78 -6.13 8.68
C ASP A 410 16.22 -4.78 9.27
N GLN A 411 17.39 -4.75 9.92
CA GLN A 411 17.91 -3.56 10.57
C GLN A 411 18.58 -2.60 9.58
N LYS A 412 18.75 -3.04 8.33
CA LYS A 412 19.35 -2.25 7.25
C LYS A 412 18.40 -1.13 6.81
N LYS A 413 18.97 0.02 6.42
CA LYS A 413 18.20 1.22 6.06
C LYS A 413 17.19 0.98 4.91
N THR A 414 17.59 0.20 3.91
CA THR A 414 16.77 -0.14 2.74
C THR A 414 16.61 -1.64 2.68
N VAL A 415 15.39 -2.12 2.86
CA VAL A 415 15.06 -3.55 2.74
C VAL A 415 14.25 -3.77 1.45
N HIS A 416 14.62 -4.79 0.68
CA HIS A 416 13.94 -5.13 -0.56
C HIS A 416 12.49 -5.57 -0.26
N PRO A 417 11.46 -4.96 -0.89
CA PRO A 417 10.07 -5.19 -0.47
C PRO A 417 9.60 -6.66 -0.47
N PRO A 418 9.99 -7.53 -1.42
CA PRO A 418 9.68 -8.96 -1.32
C PRO A 418 10.26 -9.63 -0.07
N PHE A 419 11.51 -9.28 0.29
CA PHE A 419 12.17 -9.80 1.49
C PHE A 419 11.53 -9.23 2.78
N ALA A 420 11.28 -7.91 2.84
CA ALA A 420 10.58 -7.28 3.96
C ALA A 420 9.18 -7.86 4.17
N GLY A 421 8.51 -8.22 3.07
CA GLY A 421 7.19 -8.87 3.07
C GLY A 421 7.23 -10.37 3.38
N GLY A 422 8.41 -10.97 3.58
CA GLY A 422 8.54 -12.38 3.93
C GLY A 422 8.27 -13.37 2.80
N LYS A 423 8.41 -12.92 1.54
CA LYS A 423 8.13 -13.71 0.33
C LYS A 423 9.42 -14.29 -0.23
N CYS A 424 9.94 -15.30 0.43
CA CYS A 424 11.20 -15.96 0.08
C CYS A 424 11.04 -16.75 -1.22
N GLU A 425 9.90 -17.42 -1.37
CA GLU A 425 9.49 -18.25 -2.49
C GLU A 425 9.32 -17.45 -3.79
N ALA A 426 9.15 -16.13 -3.74
CA ALA A 426 9.11 -15.29 -4.94
C ALA A 426 10.41 -15.44 -5.76
N CYS A 427 11.54 -15.63 -5.09
CA CYS A 427 12.86 -15.77 -5.71
C CYS A 427 13.47 -17.16 -5.53
N HIS A 428 13.21 -17.79 -4.38
CA HIS A 428 13.79 -19.07 -4.01
C HIS A 428 12.83 -20.24 -4.23
N ALA A 429 13.40 -21.41 -4.52
CA ALA A 429 12.69 -22.66 -4.75
C ALA A 429 12.96 -23.59 -3.55
N PRO A 430 12.12 -23.56 -2.51
CA PRO A 430 12.42 -24.16 -1.20
C PRO A 430 12.51 -25.69 -1.20
N HIS A 431 12.06 -26.37 -2.26
CA HIS A 431 12.18 -27.82 -2.39
C HIS A 431 13.41 -28.27 -3.18
N GLY A 432 14.08 -27.34 -3.88
CA GLY A 432 15.19 -27.62 -4.78
C GLY A 432 15.17 -26.71 -6.02
N ALA A 433 16.34 -26.44 -6.60
CA ALA A 433 16.51 -25.64 -7.81
C ALA A 433 17.67 -26.14 -8.68
N ALA A 434 17.73 -25.69 -9.93
CA ALA A 434 18.89 -25.90 -10.79
C ALA A 434 20.03 -24.91 -10.49
N GLN A 435 19.70 -23.74 -9.92
CA GLN A 435 20.61 -22.64 -9.67
C GLN A 435 21.12 -22.65 -8.21
N ALA A 436 22.35 -22.18 -8.02
CA ALA A 436 22.92 -22.00 -6.68
C ALA A 436 22.04 -21.09 -5.80
N LYS A 437 22.11 -21.28 -4.48
CA LYS A 437 21.27 -20.58 -3.50
C LYS A 437 19.75 -20.77 -3.75
N LEU A 438 19.38 -21.85 -4.42
CA LEU A 438 17.99 -22.23 -4.68
C LEU A 438 17.19 -21.20 -5.47
N LEU A 439 17.81 -20.45 -6.39
CA LEU A 439 17.08 -19.47 -7.19
C LEU A 439 16.17 -20.14 -8.22
N LYS A 440 14.95 -19.61 -8.42
CA LYS A 440 13.98 -20.15 -9.38
C LYS A 440 14.40 -20.02 -10.84
N ALA A 441 15.30 -19.09 -11.15
CA ALA A 441 15.83 -18.83 -12.48
C ALA A 441 17.18 -18.11 -12.39
N GLU A 442 17.87 -18.01 -13.53
CA GLU A 442 19.04 -17.14 -13.73
C GLU A 442 18.73 -15.68 -13.32
N GLU A 443 19.72 -14.98 -12.74
CA GLU A 443 19.55 -13.67 -12.10
C GLU A 443 18.83 -12.64 -12.98
N LYS A 444 19.22 -12.51 -14.26
CA LYS A 444 18.58 -11.60 -15.21
C LYS A 444 17.09 -11.91 -15.38
N THR A 445 16.79 -13.17 -15.66
CA THR A 445 15.42 -13.63 -15.90
C THR A 445 14.59 -13.44 -14.64
N LEU A 446 15.12 -13.82 -13.48
CA LEU A 446 14.46 -13.71 -12.20
C LEU A 446 14.11 -12.25 -11.88
N CYS A 447 15.09 -11.34 -11.92
CA CYS A 447 14.88 -9.93 -11.63
C CYS A 447 13.94 -9.26 -12.65
N SER A 448 13.97 -9.69 -13.91
CA SER A 448 13.15 -9.09 -14.97
C SER A 448 11.65 -9.33 -14.82
N THR A 449 11.25 -10.37 -14.09
CA THR A 449 9.83 -10.65 -13.79
C THR A 449 9.17 -9.52 -12.99
N CYS A 450 9.94 -8.82 -12.16
CA CYS A 450 9.46 -7.73 -11.30
C CYS A 450 9.98 -6.35 -11.75
N HIS A 451 11.21 -6.26 -12.25
CA HIS A 451 11.85 -5.00 -12.67
C HIS A 451 11.65 -4.68 -14.17
N ILE A 452 10.46 -4.96 -14.69
CA ILE A 452 10.13 -4.91 -16.13
C ILE A 452 10.54 -3.57 -16.77
N SER A 453 10.29 -2.44 -16.09
CA SER A 453 10.62 -1.10 -16.60
C SER A 453 12.12 -0.91 -16.84
N THR A 454 12.96 -1.42 -15.93
CA THR A 454 14.43 -1.33 -16.04
C THR A 454 14.92 -2.15 -17.24
N PHE A 455 14.34 -3.33 -17.45
CA PHE A 455 14.70 -4.20 -18.57
C PHE A 455 14.15 -3.71 -19.91
N GLN A 456 12.98 -3.07 -19.94
CA GLN A 456 12.44 -2.47 -21.16
C GLN A 456 13.21 -1.21 -21.57
N ALA A 457 13.58 -0.35 -20.61
CA ALA A 457 14.34 0.87 -20.88
C ALA A 457 15.73 0.59 -21.45
N SER A 458 16.35 -0.53 -21.04
CA SER A 458 17.70 -0.92 -21.45
C SER A 458 17.76 -1.56 -22.85
N GLN A 459 16.65 -2.01 -23.43
CA GLN A 459 16.64 -2.66 -24.76
C GLN A 459 16.89 -1.72 -25.94
N LYS A 460 16.91 -0.39 -25.74
CA LYS A 460 16.98 0.60 -26.83
C LYS A 460 18.26 1.43 -26.87
N GLY A 461 19.30 1.07 -26.12
CA GLY A 461 20.51 1.90 -25.98
C GLY A 461 21.81 1.12 -25.72
N ILE A 462 22.87 1.86 -25.44
CA ILE A 462 24.18 1.35 -25.03
C ILE A 462 24.05 0.78 -23.62
N LEU A 463 24.24 -0.52 -23.48
CA LEU A 463 24.22 -1.21 -22.19
C LEU A 463 25.55 -1.01 -21.45
N HIS A 464 25.46 -0.71 -20.15
CA HIS A 464 26.63 -0.72 -19.28
C HIS A 464 27.14 -2.17 -19.12
N PRO A 465 28.44 -2.47 -19.28
CA PRO A 465 28.93 -3.85 -19.39
C PRO A 465 28.54 -4.80 -18.24
N PRO A 466 28.58 -4.41 -16.95
CA PRO A 466 28.09 -5.26 -15.86
C PRO A 466 26.61 -5.64 -16.01
N PHE A 467 25.78 -4.72 -16.52
CA PHE A 467 24.37 -4.96 -16.78
C PHE A 467 24.17 -5.90 -17.98
N ALA A 468 24.91 -5.70 -19.07
CA ALA A 468 24.90 -6.59 -20.23
C ALA A 468 25.32 -8.03 -19.89
N GLN A 469 26.24 -8.17 -18.94
CA GLN A 469 26.76 -9.45 -18.44
C GLN A 469 25.94 -10.08 -17.31
N ASN A 470 24.77 -9.52 -16.97
CA ASN A 470 23.87 -10.00 -15.92
C ASN A 470 24.45 -10.00 -14.50
N LYS A 471 25.42 -9.12 -14.20
CA LYS A 471 26.07 -9.02 -12.90
C LYS A 471 25.37 -7.97 -12.01
N CYS A 472 24.10 -8.17 -11.70
CA CYS A 472 23.32 -7.18 -10.92
C CYS A 472 23.85 -7.09 -9.48
N GLN A 473 24.22 -8.24 -8.91
CA GLN A 473 24.81 -8.36 -7.57
C GLN A 473 26.19 -7.69 -7.41
N ALA A 474 26.85 -7.28 -8.51
CA ALA A 474 28.09 -6.50 -8.42
C ALA A 474 27.85 -5.10 -7.83
N CYS A 475 26.64 -4.57 -8.01
CA CYS A 475 26.26 -3.25 -7.51
C CYS A 475 25.08 -3.32 -6.54
N HIS A 476 24.23 -4.34 -6.59
CA HIS A 476 23.02 -4.44 -5.78
C HIS A 476 23.02 -5.58 -4.76
N ALA A 477 22.50 -5.33 -3.56
CA ALA A 477 22.21 -6.32 -2.54
C ALA A 477 20.71 -6.71 -2.60
N PRO A 478 20.35 -7.92 -3.10
CA PRO A 478 18.97 -8.27 -3.45
C PRO A 478 18.01 -8.44 -2.25
N HIS A 479 18.52 -8.48 -1.01
CA HIS A 479 17.70 -8.61 0.20
C HIS A 479 17.59 -7.28 0.96
N ALA A 480 18.71 -6.68 1.33
CA ALA A 480 18.75 -5.43 2.06
C ALA A 480 20.12 -4.76 1.96
N SER A 481 20.16 -3.45 2.15
CA SER A 481 21.38 -2.64 2.22
C SER A 481 21.21 -1.41 3.09
N ASP A 482 22.31 -0.91 3.65
CA ASP A 482 22.36 0.41 4.30
C ASP A 482 22.30 1.58 3.30
N PHE A 483 22.47 1.28 2.00
CA PHE A 483 22.50 2.27 0.94
C PHE A 483 21.19 2.30 0.14
N ASP A 484 20.83 3.48 -0.35
CA ASP A 484 19.61 3.68 -1.14
C ASP A 484 19.65 2.84 -2.42
N LYS A 485 18.47 2.44 -2.93
CA LYS A 485 18.35 1.58 -4.12
C LYS A 485 19.08 0.23 -4.01
N LEU A 486 19.26 -0.25 -2.78
CA LEU A 486 19.88 -1.54 -2.48
C LEU A 486 21.31 -1.64 -3.02
N LEU A 487 22.09 -0.55 -3.05
CA LEU A 487 23.48 -0.64 -3.50
C LEU A 487 24.35 -1.39 -2.49
N VAL A 488 25.38 -2.12 -2.93
CA VAL A 488 26.30 -2.84 -2.03
C VAL A 488 27.21 -1.90 -1.23
N SER A 489 27.41 -0.67 -1.73
CA SER A 489 28.18 0.42 -1.11
C SER A 489 27.57 1.77 -1.53
N ASP A 490 28.13 2.88 -1.03
CA ASP A 490 27.74 4.19 -1.53
C ASP A 490 28.07 4.36 -3.02
N GLN A 491 27.37 5.24 -3.74
CA GLN A 491 27.42 5.27 -5.20
C GLN A 491 28.82 5.52 -5.77
N LYS A 492 29.62 6.42 -5.17
CA LYS A 492 31.01 6.68 -5.54
C LYS A 492 31.85 5.43 -5.37
N SER A 493 31.79 4.78 -4.20
CA SER A 493 32.53 3.53 -3.96
C SER A 493 32.12 2.41 -4.92
N ALA A 494 30.82 2.25 -5.19
CA ALA A 494 30.31 1.25 -6.12
C ALA A 494 30.77 1.47 -7.57
N CYS A 495 30.95 2.73 -7.99
CA CYS A 495 31.47 3.03 -9.32
C CYS A 495 33.01 2.89 -9.36
N LEU A 496 33.70 3.43 -8.35
CA LEU A 496 35.16 3.45 -8.28
C LEU A 496 35.78 2.08 -7.97
N SER A 497 34.99 1.08 -7.57
CA SER A 497 35.49 -0.30 -7.50
C SER A 497 35.97 -0.82 -8.86
N CYS A 498 35.44 -0.27 -9.96
CA CYS A 498 35.86 -0.59 -11.32
C CYS A 498 36.42 0.61 -12.09
N HIS A 499 35.96 1.84 -11.83
CA HIS A 499 36.37 3.07 -12.52
C HIS A 499 37.41 3.90 -11.75
N GLN A 500 38.45 3.23 -11.25
CA GLN A 500 39.48 3.86 -10.39
C GLN A 500 40.22 5.00 -11.10
N ASP A 501 40.36 4.91 -12.42
CA ASP A 501 40.95 5.91 -13.32
C ASP A 501 40.22 7.27 -13.26
N ARG A 502 38.94 7.29 -12.90
CA ARG A 502 38.13 8.51 -12.79
C ARG A 502 38.23 9.20 -11.44
N SER A 503 38.96 8.64 -10.46
CA SER A 503 39.05 9.19 -9.10
C SER A 503 39.53 10.65 -9.05
N VAL A 504 40.37 11.06 -10.00
CA VAL A 504 40.92 12.43 -10.10
C VAL A 504 39.81 13.47 -10.36
N ASP A 505 38.75 13.10 -11.07
CA ASP A 505 37.62 13.99 -11.36
C ASP A 505 36.82 14.36 -10.09
N PHE A 506 36.92 13.54 -9.05
CA PHE A 506 36.13 13.66 -7.81
C PHE A 506 36.95 14.10 -6.59
N ASN A 507 38.25 14.34 -6.77
CA ASN A 507 39.17 14.84 -5.75
C ASN A 507 39.55 16.31 -6.04
N GLN A 508 38.57 17.12 -6.40
CA GLN A 508 38.72 18.53 -6.72
C GLN A 508 38.29 19.42 -5.54
N LYS A 509 38.88 20.62 -5.41
CA LYS A 509 38.56 21.55 -4.31
C LYS A 509 37.11 22.03 -4.35
N PHE A 510 36.58 22.28 -5.54
CA PHE A 510 35.21 22.74 -5.76
C PHE A 510 34.44 21.72 -6.59
N LEU A 511 33.85 20.76 -5.89
CA LEU A 511 32.98 19.75 -6.49
C LEU A 511 31.61 20.34 -6.82
N HIS A 512 31.06 19.92 -7.95
CA HIS A 512 29.68 20.21 -8.30
C HIS A 512 28.74 19.48 -7.31
N THR A 513 27.65 20.14 -6.88
CA THR A 513 26.82 19.69 -5.77
C THR A 513 26.34 18.23 -5.88
N PRO A 514 25.86 17.72 -7.03
CA PRO A 514 25.49 16.31 -7.17
C PRO A 514 26.66 15.35 -6.90
N VAL A 515 27.87 15.70 -7.29
CA VAL A 515 29.07 14.89 -7.05
C VAL A 515 29.47 14.94 -5.57
N ALA A 516 29.47 16.14 -4.96
CA ALA A 516 29.75 16.31 -3.53
C ALA A 516 28.77 15.52 -2.64
N GLN A 517 27.53 15.34 -3.11
CA GLN A 517 26.48 14.58 -2.43
C GLN A 517 26.43 13.11 -2.83
N ASN A 518 27.41 12.63 -3.60
CA ASN A 518 27.50 11.23 -4.02
C ASN A 518 26.32 10.75 -4.89
N ASN A 519 25.80 11.63 -5.75
CA ASN A 519 24.66 11.38 -6.63
C ASN A 519 25.07 11.37 -8.11
N CYS A 520 25.92 10.41 -8.49
CA CYS A 520 26.35 10.19 -9.87
C CYS A 520 25.15 9.86 -10.78
N SER A 521 24.18 9.09 -10.27
CA SER A 521 22.99 8.70 -11.04
C SER A 521 21.99 9.82 -11.29
N GLY A 522 22.19 11.01 -10.72
CA GLY A 522 21.40 12.19 -11.09
C GLY A 522 21.62 12.55 -12.56
N CYS A 523 22.84 12.34 -13.07
CA CYS A 523 23.24 12.69 -14.42
C CYS A 523 23.50 11.47 -15.31
N HIS A 524 24.04 10.40 -14.73
CA HIS A 524 24.36 9.15 -15.44
C HIS A 524 23.31 8.07 -15.21
N ASP A 525 23.07 7.25 -16.23
CA ASP A 525 22.29 6.01 -16.12
C ASP A 525 23.25 4.82 -15.94
N PRO A 526 23.29 4.18 -14.76
CA PRO A 526 24.24 3.10 -14.48
C PRO A 526 23.92 1.78 -15.19
N HIS A 527 22.77 1.67 -15.85
CA HIS A 527 22.36 0.44 -16.54
C HIS A 527 22.47 0.57 -18.05
N ALA A 528 21.88 1.63 -18.63
CA ALA A 528 21.88 1.83 -20.06
C ALA A 528 21.53 3.27 -20.43
N SER A 529 22.11 3.77 -21.52
CA SER A 529 21.68 5.03 -22.12
C SER A 529 21.78 4.99 -23.63
N ILE A 530 20.91 5.74 -24.29
CA ILE A 530 21.01 6.00 -25.73
C ILE A 530 22.11 7.02 -26.06
N LEU A 531 22.65 7.70 -25.04
CA LEU A 531 23.66 8.74 -25.18
C LEU A 531 25.05 8.24 -24.72
N PRO A 532 26.14 8.71 -25.35
CA PRO A 532 27.50 8.42 -24.90
C PRO A 532 27.74 8.82 -23.44
N LYS A 533 28.70 8.17 -22.78
CA LYS A 533 29.05 8.39 -21.35
C LYS A 533 27.87 8.17 -20.39
N PHE A 534 26.85 7.43 -20.85
CA PHE A 534 25.68 7.07 -20.08
C PHE A 534 24.87 8.26 -19.56
N LEU A 535 24.82 9.38 -20.27
CA LEU A 535 24.05 10.55 -19.82
C LEU A 535 22.54 10.32 -19.93
N LYS A 536 21.76 10.85 -19.00
CA LYS A 536 20.29 10.74 -19.01
C LYS A 536 19.60 11.67 -20.02
N ALA A 537 20.28 12.74 -20.41
CA ALA A 537 19.83 13.71 -21.41
C ALA A 537 21.05 14.31 -22.11
N LYS A 538 20.82 15.00 -23.24
CA LYS A 538 21.89 15.77 -23.90
C LYS A 538 22.47 16.78 -22.92
N THR A 539 23.77 17.07 -23.04
CA THR A 539 24.52 17.86 -22.06
C THR A 539 23.84 19.19 -21.73
N GLU A 540 23.37 19.91 -22.74
CA GLU A 540 22.69 21.19 -22.59
C GLU A 540 21.36 21.09 -21.82
N ASP A 541 20.55 20.07 -22.11
CA ASP A 541 19.25 19.88 -21.49
C ASP A 541 19.40 19.32 -20.06
N LEU A 542 20.45 18.51 -19.84
CA LEU A 542 20.77 17.91 -18.55
C LEU A 542 21.09 18.97 -17.50
N CYS A 543 21.86 20.00 -17.85
CA CYS A 543 22.13 21.12 -16.93
C CYS A 543 20.82 21.79 -16.48
N TYR A 544 19.89 22.01 -17.42
CA TYR A 544 18.62 22.71 -17.15
C TYR A 544 17.58 21.86 -16.42
N THR A 545 17.79 20.56 -16.19
CA THR A 545 16.92 19.80 -15.29
C THR A 545 16.98 20.34 -13.87
N CYS A 546 18.13 20.89 -13.47
CA CYS A 546 18.39 21.49 -12.16
C CYS A 546 18.52 23.03 -12.23
N HIS A 547 19.19 23.56 -13.25
CA HIS A 547 19.47 25.00 -13.40
C HIS A 547 18.38 25.76 -14.19
N LYS A 548 17.11 25.59 -13.80
CA LYS A 548 15.95 26.17 -14.50
C LYS A 548 15.89 27.70 -14.41
N GLU A 549 16.35 28.26 -13.30
CA GLU A 549 16.34 29.72 -13.11
C GLU A 549 17.42 30.39 -13.97
N GLU A 550 18.58 29.76 -14.11
CA GLU A 550 19.60 30.18 -15.06
C GLU A 550 19.09 30.07 -16.50
N GLN A 551 18.41 28.98 -16.87
CA GLN A 551 17.80 28.83 -18.20
C GLN A 551 16.87 30.01 -18.54
N LYS A 552 16.02 30.44 -17.60
CA LYS A 552 15.11 31.58 -17.78
C LYS A 552 15.86 32.89 -17.95
N LYS A 553 16.92 33.13 -17.15
CA LYS A 553 17.74 34.34 -17.25
C LYS A 553 18.46 34.43 -18.59
N LEU A 554 19.02 33.31 -19.04
CA LEU A 554 19.71 33.19 -20.33
C LEU A 554 18.79 33.40 -21.54
N ALA A 555 17.47 33.31 -21.38
CA ALA A 555 16.51 33.63 -22.43
C ALA A 555 16.27 35.14 -22.62
N THR A 556 16.89 35.99 -21.79
CA THR A 556 16.65 37.44 -21.76
C THR A 556 17.95 38.26 -21.78
N GLY A 557 17.93 39.42 -22.43
CA GLY A 557 19.09 40.32 -22.52
C GLY A 557 20.11 39.93 -23.59
N VAL A 558 21.31 40.51 -23.50
CA VAL A 558 22.46 40.17 -24.35
C VAL A 558 23.12 38.93 -23.77
N VAL A 559 23.17 37.84 -24.54
CA VAL A 559 23.74 36.55 -24.13
C VAL A 559 25.13 36.41 -24.73
N HIS A 560 26.07 35.89 -23.95
CA HIS A 560 27.42 35.61 -24.44
C HIS A 560 27.39 34.46 -25.46
N GLN A 561 28.12 34.59 -26.57
CA GLN A 561 28.02 33.68 -27.71
C GLN A 561 28.21 32.19 -27.36
N PRO A 562 29.25 31.77 -26.60
CA PRO A 562 29.40 30.36 -26.21
C PRO A 562 28.20 29.82 -25.42
N VAL A 563 27.53 30.68 -24.66
CA VAL A 563 26.34 30.33 -23.88
C VAL A 563 25.10 30.24 -24.78
N ALA A 564 24.95 31.15 -25.74
CA ALA A 564 23.89 31.07 -26.76
C ALA A 564 24.02 29.79 -27.61
N GLU A 565 25.25 29.34 -27.86
CA GLU A 565 25.57 28.08 -28.54
C GLU A 565 25.52 26.85 -27.60
N LYS A 566 25.14 27.03 -26.33
CA LYS A 566 25.01 25.98 -25.30
C LYS A 566 26.30 25.23 -24.98
N GLN A 567 27.45 25.85 -25.15
CA GLN A 567 28.78 25.29 -24.90
C GLN A 567 29.22 25.47 -23.43
N CYS A 568 28.38 25.04 -22.48
CA CYS A 568 28.63 25.24 -21.05
C CYS A 568 29.97 24.62 -20.58
N LEU A 569 30.36 23.50 -21.20
CA LEU A 569 31.55 22.74 -20.82
C LEU A 569 32.88 23.40 -21.24
N THR A 570 32.84 24.43 -22.08
CA THR A 570 34.01 25.23 -22.44
C THR A 570 34.54 26.00 -21.23
N CYS A 571 33.65 26.37 -20.30
CA CYS A 571 34.00 27.12 -19.10
C CYS A 571 33.82 26.31 -17.82
N HIS A 572 32.83 25.41 -17.75
CA HIS A 572 32.48 24.67 -16.54
C HIS A 572 32.80 23.17 -16.63
N ASN A 573 33.41 22.63 -15.59
CA ASN A 573 33.53 21.19 -15.38
C ASN A 573 32.30 20.67 -14.60
N PRO A 574 31.54 19.70 -15.13
CA PRO A 574 30.29 19.24 -14.54
C PRO A 574 30.50 18.37 -13.29
N HIS A 575 31.73 17.90 -13.02
CA HIS A 575 32.07 17.14 -11.83
C HIS A 575 32.70 18.02 -10.74
N GLY A 576 33.61 18.91 -11.13
CA GLY A 576 34.31 19.79 -10.21
C GLY A 576 35.64 20.26 -10.76
N SER A 577 36.24 21.26 -10.10
CA SER A 577 37.57 21.77 -10.48
C SER A 577 38.32 22.34 -9.28
N SER A 578 39.58 22.73 -9.49
CA SER A 578 40.35 23.50 -8.51
C SER A 578 39.88 24.95 -8.37
N GLN A 579 39.03 25.44 -9.29
CA GLN A 579 38.53 26.82 -9.34
C GLN A 579 37.09 26.94 -8.82
N LYS A 580 36.76 28.08 -8.18
CA LYS A 580 35.39 28.40 -7.69
C LYS A 580 34.41 28.35 -8.87
N ASN A 581 33.17 27.91 -8.61
CA ASN A 581 32.12 27.68 -9.62
C ASN A 581 32.48 26.64 -10.69
N SER A 582 33.38 25.72 -10.34
CA SER A 582 33.82 24.61 -11.19
C SER A 582 34.38 25.06 -12.55
N LEU A 583 35.10 26.19 -12.59
CA LEU A 583 35.71 26.70 -13.82
C LEU A 583 36.89 25.83 -14.27
N VAL A 584 37.03 25.62 -15.57
CA VAL A 584 38.13 24.81 -16.14
C VAL A 584 39.50 25.50 -16.03
N ALA A 585 39.53 26.82 -15.85
CA ALA A 585 40.74 27.63 -15.67
C ALA A 585 40.44 28.90 -14.84
N PRO A 586 41.47 29.55 -14.26
CA PRO A 586 41.33 30.88 -13.63
C PRO A 586 40.73 31.91 -14.58
N VAL A 587 39.87 32.82 -14.07
CA VAL A 587 39.08 33.76 -14.89
C VAL A 587 39.89 34.54 -15.94
N PRO A 588 41.04 35.17 -15.62
CA PRO A 588 41.79 35.93 -16.63
C PRO A 588 42.31 35.03 -17.76
N GLN A 589 42.83 33.85 -17.42
CA GLN A 589 43.35 32.86 -18.38
C GLN A 589 42.22 32.23 -19.21
N LEU A 590 41.06 31.98 -18.58
CA LEU A 590 39.89 31.45 -19.25
C LEU A 590 39.38 32.45 -20.32
N CYS A 591 39.25 33.73 -19.97
CA CYS A 591 38.79 34.74 -20.91
C CYS A 591 39.84 35.00 -22.00
N SER A 592 41.13 35.07 -21.65
CA SER A 592 42.20 35.32 -22.62
C SER A 592 42.44 34.17 -23.60
N SER A 593 41.94 32.97 -23.31
CA SER A 593 41.93 31.86 -24.27
C SER A 593 41.12 32.16 -25.55
N CYS A 594 40.18 33.11 -25.47
CA CYS A 594 39.31 33.51 -26.58
C CYS A 594 39.38 35.02 -26.89
N HIS A 595 39.65 35.86 -25.87
CA HIS A 595 39.71 37.31 -26.00
C HIS A 595 41.16 37.81 -25.95
N ASP A 596 41.63 38.36 -27.07
CA ASP A 596 42.94 39.02 -27.12
C ASP A 596 42.87 40.41 -26.44
N LEU A 597 43.41 40.47 -25.21
CA LEU A 597 43.41 41.66 -24.37
C LEU A 597 44.27 42.81 -24.93
N GLU A 598 45.14 42.53 -25.90
CA GLU A 598 46.00 43.55 -26.49
C GLU A 598 45.30 44.31 -27.64
N GLN A 599 44.12 43.86 -28.06
CA GLN A 599 43.36 44.53 -29.12
C GLN A 599 43.02 45.98 -28.77
N LYS A 600 43.31 46.88 -29.70
CA LYS A 600 43.06 48.34 -29.58
C LYS A 600 41.64 48.66 -29.08
N LYS A 601 40.61 48.00 -29.63
CA LYS A 601 39.21 48.20 -29.24
C LYS A 601 38.94 47.83 -27.77
N ILE A 602 39.60 46.79 -27.25
CA ILE A 602 39.44 46.37 -25.85
C ILE A 602 40.18 47.35 -24.93
N LYS A 603 41.40 47.76 -25.28
CA LYS A 603 42.15 48.77 -24.50
C LYS A 603 41.41 50.09 -24.41
N GLU A 604 40.92 50.62 -25.54
CA GLU A 604 40.15 51.86 -25.58
C GLU A 604 38.83 51.75 -24.80
N ALA A 605 38.14 50.61 -24.86
CA ALA A 605 36.91 50.38 -24.09
C ALA A 605 37.12 50.39 -22.57
N HIS A 606 38.34 50.12 -22.11
CA HIS A 606 38.73 50.12 -20.69
C HIS A 606 39.63 51.32 -20.33
N ASN A 607 39.60 52.40 -21.10
CA ASN A 607 40.37 53.63 -20.88
C ASN A 607 41.90 53.38 -20.72
N ASN A 608 42.43 52.36 -21.40
CA ASN A 608 43.84 51.94 -21.37
C ASN A 608 44.36 51.49 -20.00
N TYR A 609 43.48 51.19 -19.03
CA TYR A 609 43.89 50.55 -17.78
C TYR A 609 44.33 49.08 -18.01
N PRO A 610 45.31 48.58 -17.24
CA PRO A 610 45.85 47.23 -17.42
C PRO A 610 44.83 46.13 -17.08
N LEU A 611 44.63 45.17 -18.01
CA LEU A 611 43.61 44.10 -17.90
C LEU A 611 44.18 42.71 -17.55
N ALA A 612 45.50 42.52 -17.65
CA ALA A 612 46.13 41.20 -17.56
C ALA A 612 45.85 40.43 -16.23
N LYS A 613 45.66 41.17 -15.13
CA LYS A 613 45.31 40.60 -13.81
C LYS A 613 43.86 40.89 -13.39
N ALA A 614 43.07 41.51 -14.26
CA ALA A 614 41.72 41.94 -13.93
C ALA A 614 40.77 40.75 -13.80
N ASN A 615 39.93 40.76 -12.76
CA ASN A 615 38.86 39.79 -12.63
C ASN A 615 37.67 40.22 -13.49
N CYS A 616 37.58 39.70 -14.72
CA CYS A 616 36.59 40.12 -15.71
C CYS A 616 35.14 39.98 -15.22
N VAL A 617 34.86 39.01 -14.33
CA VAL A 617 33.48 38.67 -13.93
C VAL A 617 32.92 39.52 -12.79
N THR A 618 33.68 40.48 -12.26
CA THR A 618 33.15 41.48 -11.32
C THR A 618 32.33 42.53 -12.07
N CYS A 619 32.85 42.97 -13.22
CA CYS A 619 32.24 44.00 -14.06
C CYS A 619 31.44 43.44 -15.23
N HIS A 620 31.76 42.24 -15.71
CA HIS A 620 31.01 41.56 -16.76
C HIS A 620 30.25 40.35 -16.21
N ASN A 621 29.05 40.12 -16.76
CA ASN A 621 28.35 38.87 -16.59
C ASN A 621 28.64 37.98 -17.81
N PRO A 622 29.50 36.94 -17.70
CA PRO A 622 29.92 36.12 -18.83
C PRO A 622 28.81 35.22 -19.39
N HIS A 623 27.64 35.21 -18.76
CA HIS A 623 26.48 34.44 -19.18
C HIS A 623 25.51 35.31 -19.99
N SER A 624 24.96 36.32 -19.34
CA SER A 624 23.99 37.25 -19.94
C SER A 624 23.90 38.53 -19.13
N SER A 625 23.70 39.66 -19.80
CA SER A 625 23.40 40.94 -19.15
C SER A 625 22.27 41.69 -19.87
N PRO A 626 21.43 42.45 -19.16
CA PRO A 626 20.55 43.43 -19.81
C PRO A 626 21.32 44.56 -20.50
N GLU A 627 22.59 44.79 -20.15
CA GLU A 627 23.40 45.87 -20.71
C GLU A 627 24.24 45.41 -21.91
N PRO A 628 24.54 46.30 -22.86
CA PRO A 628 25.48 46.02 -23.95
C PRO A 628 26.85 45.56 -23.44
N LYS A 629 27.54 44.74 -24.23
CA LYS A 629 28.89 44.24 -23.93
C LYS A 629 28.99 43.46 -22.60
N LEU A 630 27.87 42.91 -22.15
CA LEU A 630 27.79 42.04 -20.97
C LEU A 630 28.20 42.71 -19.65
N VAL A 631 28.26 44.05 -19.58
CA VAL A 631 28.55 44.75 -18.33
C VAL A 631 27.41 44.49 -17.34
N THR A 632 27.69 44.33 -16.05
CA THR A 632 26.64 44.05 -15.05
C THR A 632 25.64 45.21 -14.94
N ALA A 633 24.40 44.91 -14.56
CA ALA A 633 23.31 45.89 -14.55
C ALA A 633 23.49 46.98 -13.48
N GLN A 634 24.11 46.65 -12.33
CA GLN A 634 24.32 47.62 -11.26
C GLN A 634 25.69 48.28 -11.45
N LYS A 635 25.69 49.50 -11.98
CA LYS A 635 26.90 50.31 -12.19
C LYS A 635 26.94 51.43 -11.17
N HIS A 636 28.06 51.61 -10.51
CA HIS A 636 28.29 52.77 -9.65
C HIS A 636 28.30 54.03 -10.54
N PRO A 637 27.64 55.15 -10.17
CA PRO A 637 27.44 56.27 -11.09
C PRO A 637 28.73 56.83 -11.72
N PRO A 638 29.83 57.09 -10.97
CA PRO A 638 31.12 57.46 -11.55
C PRO A 638 31.64 56.47 -12.61
N PHE A 639 31.41 55.17 -12.43
CA PHE A 639 31.79 54.15 -13.42
C PHE A 639 30.88 54.18 -14.64
N ALA A 640 29.56 54.34 -14.45
CA ALA A 640 28.59 54.47 -15.54
C ALA A 640 28.85 55.71 -16.42
N GLU A 641 29.30 56.80 -15.79
CA GLU A 641 29.62 58.09 -16.42
C GLU A 641 31.05 58.15 -16.97
N LYS A 642 31.87 57.11 -16.75
CA LYS A 642 33.29 57.03 -17.13
C LYS A 642 34.18 58.09 -16.47
N ALA A 643 33.80 58.59 -15.30
CA ALA A 643 34.59 59.52 -14.50
C ALA A 643 35.71 58.78 -13.73
N CYS A 644 36.63 58.11 -14.43
CA CYS A 644 37.65 57.26 -13.80
C CYS A 644 38.61 58.07 -12.91
N GLU A 645 38.93 59.29 -13.34
CA GLU A 645 39.89 60.21 -12.72
C GLU A 645 39.43 60.72 -11.34
N SER A 646 38.15 60.60 -11.01
CA SER A 646 37.63 60.96 -9.68
C SER A 646 38.11 60.00 -8.59
N CYS A 647 38.59 58.82 -8.97
CA CYS A 647 39.02 57.78 -8.03
C CYS A 647 40.41 57.22 -8.36
N HIS A 648 40.78 57.16 -9.64
CA HIS A 648 42.03 56.57 -10.12
C HIS A 648 42.95 57.64 -10.68
N GLN A 649 44.26 57.47 -10.48
CA GLN A 649 45.25 58.21 -11.23
C GLN A 649 45.29 57.70 -12.69
N PRO A 650 45.72 58.53 -13.65
CA PRO A 650 45.92 58.09 -15.03
C PRO A 650 46.92 56.93 -15.11
N PRO A 651 46.77 56.00 -16.07
CA PRO A 651 47.76 54.93 -16.28
C PRO A 651 49.16 55.52 -16.54
N ASP A 652 50.14 55.14 -15.74
CA ASP A 652 51.53 55.66 -15.81
C ASP A 652 52.51 54.66 -16.48
N GLY A 653 51.99 53.57 -17.04
CA GLY A 653 52.80 52.51 -17.66
C GLY A 653 53.43 51.52 -16.67
N SER A 654 53.27 51.71 -15.35
CA SER A 654 53.76 50.77 -14.33
C SER A 654 53.01 49.44 -14.29
N GLY A 655 51.83 49.38 -14.91
CA GLY A 655 50.93 48.23 -14.84
C GLY A 655 50.12 48.15 -13.55
N GLU A 656 50.24 49.14 -12.66
CA GLU A 656 49.46 49.25 -11.43
C GLU A 656 48.36 50.33 -11.54
N ILE A 657 47.23 50.09 -10.88
CA ILE A 657 46.13 51.06 -10.80
C ILE A 657 46.19 51.75 -9.44
N LYS A 658 46.44 53.07 -9.43
CA LYS A 658 46.63 53.87 -8.21
C LYS A 658 45.39 54.69 -7.90
N LEU A 659 45.02 54.78 -6.62
CA LEU A 659 43.91 55.63 -6.16
C LEU A 659 44.37 57.06 -5.86
N VAL A 660 43.46 58.02 -6.00
CA VAL A 660 43.72 59.44 -5.67
C VAL A 660 43.72 59.72 -4.16
N ALA A 661 43.13 58.85 -3.34
CA ALA A 661 43.13 58.91 -1.88
C ALA A 661 42.98 57.51 -1.26
N THR A 662 43.16 57.38 0.06
CA THR A 662 42.98 56.09 0.77
C THR A 662 41.51 55.65 0.75
N GLY A 663 41.24 54.34 0.74
CA GLY A 663 39.90 53.81 0.46
C GLY A 663 38.75 54.41 1.29
N LYS A 664 38.94 54.61 2.59
CA LYS A 664 37.92 55.22 3.46
C LYS A 664 37.68 56.69 3.14
N GLU A 665 38.76 57.47 3.05
CA GLU A 665 38.71 58.91 2.78
C GLU A 665 38.14 59.18 1.38
N LEU A 666 38.54 58.37 0.40
CA LEU A 666 38.04 58.43 -0.96
C LEU A 666 36.53 58.21 -1.00
N CYS A 667 36.02 57.15 -0.39
CA CYS A 667 34.59 56.85 -0.37
C CYS A 667 33.78 57.93 0.36
N LEU A 668 34.26 58.42 1.51
CA LEU A 668 33.55 59.44 2.31
C LEU A 668 33.56 60.83 1.69
N SER A 669 34.45 61.11 0.72
CA SER A 669 34.42 62.37 -0.04
C SER A 669 33.09 62.59 -0.78
N CYS A 670 32.42 61.50 -1.17
CA CYS A 670 31.13 61.51 -1.86
C CYS A 670 30.00 60.91 -1.00
N HIS A 671 30.32 59.99 -0.09
CA HIS A 671 29.36 59.31 0.80
C HIS A 671 29.45 59.83 2.25
N SER A 672 29.51 61.15 2.43
CA SER A 672 29.66 61.79 3.74
C SER A 672 28.48 61.49 4.68
N ASP A 673 27.30 61.23 4.13
CA ASP A 673 26.11 60.78 4.85
C ASP A 673 26.30 59.42 5.55
N GLN A 674 27.27 58.62 5.09
CA GLN A 674 27.60 57.32 5.66
C GLN A 674 28.51 57.40 6.89
N GLU A 675 29.02 58.59 7.27
CA GLU A 675 29.79 58.77 8.51
C GLU A 675 29.04 58.28 9.76
N ALA A 676 27.71 58.36 9.75
CA ALA A 676 26.87 57.90 10.86
C ALA A 676 27.04 56.41 11.16
N ILE A 677 27.46 55.59 10.18
CA ILE A 677 27.76 54.17 10.38
C ILE A 677 28.87 53.98 11.42
N PHE A 678 29.89 54.82 11.38
CA PHE A 678 31.07 54.72 12.26
C PHE A 678 30.79 55.22 13.68
N LYS A 679 29.68 55.94 13.89
CA LYS A 679 29.32 56.56 15.18
C LYS A 679 28.43 55.66 16.06
N LYS A 680 27.99 54.49 15.56
CA LYS A 680 27.19 53.55 16.36
C LYS A 680 28.05 52.75 17.34
N ALA A 681 27.43 52.24 18.39
CA ALA A 681 28.10 51.55 19.50
C ALA A 681 28.91 50.31 19.08
N VAL A 682 28.43 49.56 18.08
CA VAL A 682 29.11 48.37 17.56
C VAL A 682 29.26 48.53 16.05
N VAL A 683 30.49 48.70 15.59
CA VAL A 683 30.83 48.78 14.16
C VAL A 683 31.47 47.45 13.74
N HIS A 684 31.06 46.94 12.59
CA HIS A 684 31.62 45.71 12.04
C HIS A 684 33.11 45.91 11.72
N ALA A 685 33.98 44.96 12.10
CA ALA A 685 35.43 45.15 12.04
C ALA A 685 35.98 45.57 10.65
N PRO A 686 35.58 44.95 9.51
CA PRO A 686 36.01 45.41 8.19
C PRO A 686 35.56 46.85 7.86
N VAL A 687 34.37 47.22 8.34
CA VAL A 687 33.85 48.59 8.17
C VAL A 687 34.67 49.55 9.02
N GLN A 688 34.96 49.20 10.27
CA GLN A 688 35.75 50.05 11.17
C GLN A 688 37.18 50.27 10.65
N ALA A 689 37.77 49.26 9.99
CA ALA A 689 39.05 49.36 9.31
C ALA A 689 39.01 50.19 8.02
N GLY A 690 37.82 50.60 7.54
CA GLY A 690 37.68 51.33 6.29
C GLY A 690 37.76 50.45 5.03
N GLU A 691 37.65 49.14 5.18
CA GLU A 691 37.74 48.16 4.11
C GLU A 691 36.40 47.97 3.41
N CYS A 692 35.76 49.06 2.98
CA CYS A 692 34.43 49.02 2.33
C CYS A 692 34.42 48.06 1.13
N GLN A 693 35.54 47.98 0.41
CA GLN A 693 35.69 47.10 -0.72
C GLN A 693 35.64 45.61 -0.35
N ALA A 694 35.98 45.20 0.87
CA ALA A 694 35.89 43.78 1.24
C ALA A 694 34.50 43.18 0.97
N CYS A 695 33.46 44.01 1.08
CA CYS A 695 32.08 43.63 0.81
C CYS A 695 31.49 44.28 -0.44
N HIS A 696 31.91 45.49 -0.78
CA HIS A 696 31.38 46.27 -1.90
C HIS A 696 32.32 46.30 -3.11
N ASP A 697 31.75 46.31 -4.30
CA ASP A 697 32.44 46.63 -5.53
C ASP A 697 32.19 48.10 -5.88
N PRO A 698 33.22 48.97 -5.89
CA PRO A 698 33.04 50.40 -6.16
C PRO A 698 32.80 50.72 -7.65
N HIS A 699 32.87 49.72 -8.54
CA HIS A 699 32.68 49.90 -9.98
C HIS A 699 31.31 49.38 -10.41
N ALA A 700 31.10 48.07 -10.29
CA ALA A 700 29.87 47.44 -10.76
C ALA A 700 29.65 46.08 -10.07
N SER A 701 28.40 45.62 -10.01
CA SER A 701 28.08 44.32 -9.42
C SER A 701 26.87 43.66 -10.06
N ASN A 702 26.83 42.33 -9.96
CA ASN A 702 25.64 41.53 -10.24
C ASN A 702 24.58 41.63 -9.12
N PHE A 703 24.89 42.27 -8.00
CA PHE A 703 24.06 42.30 -6.81
C PHE A 703 23.69 43.74 -6.41
N ASN A 704 22.47 43.91 -5.90
CA ASN A 704 21.96 45.21 -5.46
C ASN A 704 22.87 45.84 -4.39
N LYS A 705 22.95 47.18 -4.40
CA LYS A 705 23.83 47.95 -3.48
C LYS A 705 25.31 47.61 -3.63
N PHE A 706 25.69 47.14 -4.81
CA PHE A 706 27.08 46.92 -5.21
C PHE A 706 27.85 45.96 -4.29
N ILE A 707 27.18 44.97 -3.70
CA ILE A 707 27.87 43.95 -2.89
C ILE A 707 28.56 42.92 -3.80
N ARG A 708 29.64 42.28 -3.35
CA ARG A 708 30.45 41.37 -4.18
C ARG A 708 29.84 39.99 -4.37
N GLU A 709 29.06 39.52 -3.41
CA GLU A 709 28.36 38.23 -3.43
C GLU A 709 26.94 38.37 -2.86
N LYS A 710 26.13 37.31 -2.96
CA LYS A 710 24.84 37.27 -2.25
C LYS A 710 25.11 37.37 -0.74
N VAL A 711 24.19 38.01 -0.02
CA VAL A 711 24.37 38.32 1.41
C VAL A 711 24.82 37.11 2.26
N PRO A 712 24.22 35.90 2.15
CA PRO A 712 24.71 34.75 2.93
C PRO A 712 26.15 34.39 2.58
N ASP A 713 26.45 34.21 1.29
CA ASP A 713 27.76 33.80 0.82
C ASP A 713 28.85 34.82 1.20
N LEU A 714 28.51 36.11 1.12
CA LEU A 714 29.38 37.23 1.49
C LEU A 714 29.73 37.23 2.98
N CYS A 715 28.77 36.98 3.86
CA CYS A 715 29.05 36.91 5.30
C CYS A 715 29.83 35.62 5.62
N LEU A 716 29.42 34.50 5.04
CA LEU A 716 29.99 33.18 5.34
C LEU A 716 31.38 32.96 4.73
N SER A 717 31.84 33.80 3.79
CA SER A 717 33.22 33.76 3.30
C SER A 717 34.25 34.17 4.36
N CYS A 718 33.82 34.87 5.42
CA CYS A 718 34.68 35.27 6.53
C CYS A 718 34.26 34.59 7.85
N HIS A 719 32.96 34.32 8.04
CA HIS A 719 32.43 33.68 9.26
C HIS A 719 32.34 32.15 9.13
N GLU A 720 33.50 31.49 9.10
CA GLU A 720 33.60 30.04 8.93
C GLU A 720 32.95 29.23 10.07
N ASP A 721 32.92 29.77 11.29
CA ASP A 721 32.21 29.21 12.44
C ASP A 721 30.69 29.16 12.21
N ILE A 722 30.13 30.28 11.74
CA ILE A 722 28.70 30.38 11.41
C ILE A 722 28.37 29.53 10.18
N LYS A 723 29.29 29.41 9.23
CA LYS A 723 29.15 28.53 8.06
C LYS A 723 29.08 27.07 8.47
N ALA A 724 29.94 26.63 9.39
CA ALA A 724 29.88 25.29 9.96
C ALA A 724 28.54 25.05 10.69
N GLN A 725 28.09 26.03 11.48
CA GLN A 725 26.85 25.92 12.24
C GLN A 725 25.59 25.90 11.35
N SER A 726 25.52 26.74 10.32
CA SER A 726 24.40 26.81 9.37
C SER A 726 24.35 25.62 8.40
N ALA A 727 25.43 24.82 8.33
CA ALA A 727 25.46 23.57 7.60
C ALA A 727 24.86 22.38 8.38
N LEU A 728 24.65 22.51 9.70
CA LEU A 728 24.11 21.45 10.55
C LEU A 728 22.67 21.07 10.17
N ALA A 729 22.26 19.85 10.56
CA ALA A 729 21.02 19.22 10.10
C ALA A 729 19.75 20.00 10.49
N VAL A 730 19.70 20.57 11.70
CA VAL A 730 18.57 21.36 12.18
C VAL A 730 18.90 22.83 12.00
N LYS A 731 18.28 23.48 11.02
CA LYS A 731 18.53 24.89 10.68
C LYS A 731 17.39 25.77 11.17
N HIS A 732 17.74 26.95 11.65
CA HIS A 732 16.73 27.96 11.93
C HIS A 732 16.17 28.50 10.59
N PRO A 733 14.84 28.61 10.40
CA PRO A 733 14.26 28.90 9.07
C PRO A 733 14.82 30.16 8.39
N PRO A 734 14.96 31.32 9.06
CA PRO A 734 15.61 32.50 8.46
C PRO A 734 17.03 32.25 7.94
N VAL A 735 17.79 31.33 8.55
CA VAL A 735 19.13 30.98 8.08
C VAL A 735 19.07 29.99 6.92
N ALA A 736 18.16 29.02 6.97
CA ALA A 736 17.92 28.10 5.86
C ALA A 736 17.48 28.84 4.57
N GLU A 737 16.78 29.96 4.73
CA GLU A 737 16.33 30.82 3.64
C GLU A 737 17.38 31.85 3.19
N GLY A 738 18.51 31.98 3.90
CA GLY A 738 19.55 32.97 3.59
C GLY A 738 19.19 34.41 3.98
N ASN A 739 18.25 34.60 4.91
CA ASN A 739 17.75 35.91 5.34
C ASN A 739 18.50 36.46 6.56
N CYS A 740 19.83 36.54 6.49
CA CYS A 740 20.70 36.95 7.61
C CYS A 740 20.35 38.35 8.18
N LEU A 741 19.91 39.27 7.32
CA LEU A 741 19.66 40.68 7.67
C LEU A 741 18.33 40.92 8.40
N VAL A 742 17.50 39.88 8.59
CA VAL A 742 16.33 39.97 9.48
C VAL A 742 16.78 40.11 10.94
N CYS A 743 17.91 39.48 11.28
CA CYS A 743 18.46 39.45 12.63
C CYS A 743 19.68 40.37 12.79
N HIS A 744 20.51 40.50 11.74
CA HIS A 744 21.76 41.25 11.78
C HIS A 744 21.70 42.55 10.97
N GLU A 745 22.37 43.58 11.48
CA GLU A 745 22.71 44.81 10.78
C GLU A 745 24.02 44.64 10.01
N LYS A 746 24.03 45.13 8.77
CA LYS A 746 25.12 44.93 7.81
C LYS A 746 26.44 45.66 8.11
N HIS A 747 26.39 46.82 8.76
CA HIS A 747 27.58 47.66 8.96
C HIS A 747 27.83 47.99 10.42
N SER A 748 26.80 48.46 11.12
CA SER A 748 26.90 48.83 12.52
C SER A 748 25.54 48.81 13.19
N SER A 749 25.53 48.52 14.49
CA SER A 749 24.33 48.46 15.32
C SER A 749 24.54 49.16 16.66
N ALA A 750 23.44 49.53 17.29
CA ALA A 750 23.42 49.89 18.71
C ALA A 750 23.54 48.66 19.64
N ASN A 751 23.31 47.44 19.11
CA ASN A 751 23.30 46.20 19.87
C ASN A 751 24.56 45.36 19.60
N ALA A 752 25.00 44.61 20.61
CA ALA A 752 26.08 43.62 20.48
C ALA A 752 25.80 42.60 19.35
N LEU A 753 26.88 42.03 18.77
CA LEU A 753 26.81 41.06 17.67
C LEU A 753 26.07 41.59 16.42
N LEU A 754 26.03 42.91 16.25
CA LEU A 754 25.34 43.60 15.16
C LEU A 754 23.85 43.24 15.07
N LEU A 755 23.15 43.00 16.18
CA LEU A 755 21.73 42.63 16.11
C LEU A 755 20.84 43.83 15.78
N THR A 756 19.77 43.63 15.00
CA THR A 756 18.80 44.70 14.66
C THR A 756 18.01 45.19 15.88
N LYS A 757 17.86 44.34 16.91
CA LYS A 757 17.20 44.63 18.18
C LYS A 757 17.97 43.97 19.34
N PRO A 758 17.73 44.37 20.61
CA PRO A 758 18.23 43.63 21.75
C PRO A 758 17.81 42.15 21.68
N ALA A 759 18.72 41.23 22.01
CA ALA A 759 18.59 39.79 21.71
C ALA A 759 17.23 39.18 22.10
N LEU A 760 16.73 39.45 23.31
CA LEU A 760 15.42 38.94 23.74
C LEU A 760 14.26 39.48 22.89
N LYS A 761 14.23 40.81 22.66
CA LYS A 761 13.19 41.44 21.84
C LYS A 761 13.25 41.00 20.38
N LEU A 762 14.44 40.68 19.87
CA LEU A 762 14.61 40.16 18.52
C LEU A 762 13.91 38.80 18.38
N CYS A 763 14.23 37.85 19.26
CA CYS A 763 13.62 36.51 19.24
C CYS A 763 12.09 36.59 19.36
N LEU A 764 11.59 37.37 20.33
CA LEU A 764 10.15 37.49 20.59
C LEU A 764 9.38 38.20 19.47
N SER A 765 10.05 38.99 18.63
CA SER A 765 9.38 39.63 17.49
C SER A 765 8.92 38.66 16.39
N CYS A 766 9.50 37.45 16.35
CA CYS A 766 9.01 36.36 15.51
C CYS A 766 8.37 35.23 16.33
N HIS A 767 8.76 35.04 17.59
CA HIS A 767 8.19 34.06 18.51
C HIS A 767 7.15 34.69 19.45
N THR A 768 6.12 35.30 18.88
CA THR A 768 5.05 36.00 19.63
C THR A 768 4.30 35.06 20.58
N ASP A 769 4.18 33.78 20.24
CA ASP A 769 3.54 32.78 21.10
C ASP A 769 4.29 32.58 22.41
N LEU A 770 5.63 32.64 22.37
CA LEU A 770 6.46 32.58 23.58
C LEU A 770 6.30 33.85 24.41
N GLU A 771 6.20 35.02 23.77
CA GLU A 771 5.95 36.27 24.46
C GLU A 771 4.63 36.22 25.24
N GLN A 772 3.55 35.71 24.62
CA GLN A 772 2.28 35.53 25.32
C GLN A 772 2.36 34.46 26.40
N LYS A 773 3.03 33.33 26.14
CA LYS A 773 3.22 32.26 27.13
C LYS A 773 3.94 32.79 28.38
N PHE A 774 4.97 33.61 28.23
CA PHE A 774 5.76 34.09 29.36
C PHE A 774 5.03 35.11 30.23
N LYS A 775 3.98 35.77 29.72
CA LYS A 775 3.18 36.72 30.51
C LYS A 775 2.48 36.02 31.67
N GLY A 776 2.69 36.54 32.87
CA GLY A 776 2.04 36.04 34.08
C GLY A 776 2.57 34.68 34.58
N GLN A 777 3.63 34.14 33.98
CA GLN A 777 4.26 32.88 34.39
C GLN A 777 5.52 33.11 35.24
N THR A 778 5.92 32.07 35.97
CA THR A 778 7.24 31.99 36.61
C THR A 778 8.24 31.53 35.57
N LEU A 779 9.18 32.40 35.22
CA LEU A 779 10.20 32.12 34.20
C LEU A 779 11.42 31.45 34.82
N HIS A 780 12.05 30.56 34.06
CA HIS A 780 13.38 30.05 34.37
C HIS A 780 14.38 31.21 34.32
N ALA A 781 15.32 31.29 35.27
CA ALA A 781 16.21 32.43 35.42
C ALA A 781 16.97 32.84 34.13
N PRO A 782 17.54 31.93 33.33
CA PRO A 782 18.15 32.30 32.04
C PRO A 782 17.15 32.92 31.05
N VAL A 783 15.90 32.46 31.04
CA VAL A 783 14.83 33.00 30.19
C VAL A 783 14.38 34.37 30.68
N ALA A 784 14.20 34.54 32.00
CA ALA A 784 13.90 35.83 32.61
C ALA A 784 14.97 36.88 32.32
N GLN A 785 16.24 36.46 32.22
CA GLN A 785 17.38 37.31 31.85
C GLN A 785 17.53 37.49 30.33
N GLY A 786 16.68 36.88 29.51
CA GLY A 786 16.75 36.96 28.06
C GLY A 786 17.91 36.20 27.40
N LYS A 787 18.54 35.26 28.12
CA LYS A 787 19.71 34.50 27.66
C LYS A 787 19.30 33.22 26.92
N CYS A 788 18.47 33.33 25.88
CA CYS A 788 18.01 32.18 25.08
C CYS A 788 19.18 31.38 24.48
N GLN A 789 20.25 32.09 24.11
CA GLN A 789 21.48 31.51 23.56
C GLN A 789 22.29 30.70 24.59
N ALA A 790 21.94 30.71 25.88
CA ALA A 790 22.56 29.80 26.84
C ALA A 790 22.28 28.34 26.50
N CYS A 791 21.10 28.05 25.91
CA CYS A 791 20.68 26.71 25.54
C CYS A 791 20.52 26.52 24.04
N HIS A 792 20.21 27.58 23.28
CA HIS A 792 19.94 27.49 21.84
C HIS A 792 21.09 28.01 20.96
N LEU A 793 21.18 27.42 19.76
CA LEU A 793 22.08 27.73 18.67
C LEU A 793 21.28 28.34 17.50
N PRO A 794 21.15 29.67 17.42
CA PRO A 794 20.19 30.33 16.55
C PRO A 794 20.48 30.21 15.05
N HIS A 795 21.70 29.83 14.64
CA HIS A 795 22.03 29.65 13.22
C HIS A 795 21.85 28.20 12.74
N GLY A 796 21.89 27.23 13.64
CA GLY A 796 21.77 25.81 13.33
C GLY A 796 22.36 24.92 14.43
N SER A 797 21.87 23.69 14.54
CA SER A 797 22.34 22.70 15.50
C SER A 797 22.28 21.27 14.95
N GLY A 798 23.10 20.39 15.52
CA GLY A 798 22.95 18.94 15.37
C GLY A 798 21.84 18.34 16.23
N ASN A 799 21.32 19.09 17.22
CA ASN A 799 20.24 18.64 18.11
C ASN A 799 18.90 19.27 17.73
N ALA A 800 17.80 18.55 17.98
CA ALA A 800 16.45 19.05 17.82
C ALA A 800 16.21 20.35 18.61
N TYR A 801 15.25 21.17 18.17
CA TYR A 801 14.91 22.46 18.79
C TYR A 801 16.09 23.45 18.88
N LEU A 802 17.09 23.30 17.99
CA LEU A 802 18.29 24.13 17.94
C LEU A 802 19.09 24.13 19.25
N LEU A 803 19.10 23.01 20.00
CA LEU A 803 19.79 22.95 21.30
C LEU A 803 21.32 22.84 21.15
N LYS A 804 22.07 23.52 22.02
CA LYS A 804 23.55 23.48 22.05
C LYS A 804 24.13 22.09 22.34
N ASN A 805 23.40 21.28 23.10
CA ASN A 805 23.81 19.95 23.51
C ASN A 805 22.57 19.08 23.74
N GLN A 806 22.77 17.81 24.10
CA GLN A 806 21.71 16.93 24.60
C GLN A 806 21.04 17.56 25.84
N LYS A 807 19.73 17.35 25.98
CA LYS A 807 18.89 18.05 26.96
C LYS A 807 19.41 17.89 28.39
N GLU A 808 19.80 16.69 28.77
CA GLU A 808 20.25 16.34 30.13
C GLU A 808 21.57 17.06 30.43
N LYS A 809 22.50 17.05 29.48
CA LYS A 809 23.80 17.72 29.61
C LYS A 809 23.66 19.24 29.70
N LEU A 810 22.67 19.83 29.03
CA LEU A 810 22.39 21.27 29.14
C LEU A 810 21.97 21.65 30.56
N CYS A 811 21.03 20.89 31.14
CA CYS A 811 20.56 21.12 32.50
C CYS A 811 21.71 20.95 33.51
N LEU A 812 22.47 19.85 33.40
CA LEU A 812 23.57 19.54 34.31
C LEU A 812 24.77 20.49 34.18
N GLY A 813 24.88 21.22 33.06
CA GLY A 813 25.86 22.29 32.90
C GLY A 813 25.63 23.48 33.84
N CYS A 814 24.43 23.63 34.39
CA CYS A 814 24.09 24.70 35.34
C CYS A 814 23.55 24.18 36.69
N HIS A 815 22.96 22.99 36.74
CA HIS A 815 22.36 22.41 37.93
C HIS A 815 23.22 21.28 38.52
N GLN A 816 23.63 21.43 39.78
CA GLN A 816 24.41 20.43 40.51
C GLN A 816 23.49 19.48 41.30
N THR A 817 23.29 18.28 40.77
CA THR A 817 22.44 17.24 41.35
C THR A 817 22.99 16.63 42.64
N SER A 818 24.29 16.78 42.91
CA SER A 818 24.96 16.25 44.09
C SER A 818 24.62 17.00 45.39
N THR A 819 24.13 18.25 45.30
CA THR A 819 23.89 19.10 46.48
C THR A 819 22.72 18.61 47.34
N ALA A 820 22.85 18.69 48.66
CA ALA A 820 21.80 18.27 49.60
C ALA A 820 20.48 19.01 49.39
N ALA A 821 20.53 20.30 49.06
CA ALA A 821 19.35 21.11 48.75
C ALA A 821 18.63 20.62 47.48
N PHE A 822 19.37 20.28 46.43
CA PHE A 822 18.79 19.75 45.20
C PHE A 822 18.17 18.36 45.42
N LYS A 823 18.89 17.47 46.12
CA LYS A 823 18.39 16.13 46.49
C LYS A 823 17.12 16.23 47.32
N ALA A 824 17.08 17.09 48.33
CA ALA A 824 15.89 17.28 49.16
C ALA A 824 14.66 17.74 48.35
N LYS A 825 14.84 18.62 47.36
CA LYS A 825 13.75 19.09 46.47
C LYS A 825 13.27 18.02 45.48
N HIS A 826 14.11 17.03 45.18
CA HIS A 826 13.77 15.85 44.38
C HIS A 826 13.57 14.61 45.27
N PHE A 827 13.25 14.81 46.55
CA PHE A 827 12.94 13.74 47.51
C PHE A 827 14.02 12.64 47.61
N ASN A 828 15.28 13.02 47.43
CA ASN A 828 16.46 12.16 47.38
C ASN A 828 16.45 11.10 46.25
N PHE A 829 15.62 11.28 45.22
CA PHE A 829 15.62 10.42 44.05
C PHE A 829 16.85 10.65 43.15
N PRO A 830 17.42 9.58 42.57
CA PRO A 830 18.57 9.68 41.67
C PRO A 830 18.14 10.18 40.28
N VAL A 831 18.17 11.51 40.07
CA VAL A 831 17.74 12.17 38.83
C VAL A 831 18.88 12.51 37.87
N GLU A 832 20.12 12.13 38.19
CA GLU A 832 21.33 12.50 37.44
C GLU A 832 21.35 12.03 36.00
N LYS A 833 20.63 10.95 35.69
CA LYS A 833 20.49 10.38 34.34
C LYS A 833 19.08 10.53 33.76
N SER A 834 18.20 11.27 34.43
CA SER A 834 16.79 11.42 34.01
C SER A 834 16.61 12.55 32.99
N ASP A 835 15.62 12.43 32.10
CA ASP A 835 15.19 13.55 31.25
C ASP A 835 14.46 14.59 32.13
N CYS A 836 15.14 15.68 32.49
CA CYS A 836 14.54 16.74 33.30
C CYS A 836 13.30 17.34 32.63
N THR A 837 13.23 17.32 31.30
CA THR A 837 12.10 17.85 30.52
C THR A 837 10.89 16.92 30.50
N SER A 838 10.99 15.72 31.08
CA SER A 838 9.81 14.87 31.33
C SER A 838 8.88 15.45 32.41
N CYS A 839 9.43 16.22 33.33
CA CYS A 839 8.68 16.80 34.45
C CYS A 839 8.71 18.33 34.50
N HIS A 840 9.77 18.96 33.97
CA HIS A 840 9.98 20.41 34.04
C HIS A 840 9.84 21.08 32.68
N ASP A 841 9.14 22.20 32.64
CA ASP A 841 9.20 23.13 31.51
C ASP A 841 10.48 23.97 31.64
N PRO A 842 11.47 23.84 30.74
CA PRO A 842 12.74 24.53 30.87
C PRO A 842 12.64 26.05 30.67
N HIS A 843 11.47 26.57 30.27
CA HIS A 843 11.25 27.99 30.04
C HIS A 843 10.40 28.64 31.12
N SER A 844 9.24 28.07 31.43
CA SER A 844 8.25 28.74 32.29
C SER A 844 7.18 27.80 32.82
N THR A 845 6.64 28.11 34.00
CA THR A 845 5.45 27.45 34.55
C THR A 845 4.45 28.46 35.11
N VAL A 846 3.21 28.02 35.35
CA VAL A 846 2.19 28.84 36.02
C VAL A 846 2.61 29.18 37.45
N LYS A 847 2.29 30.38 37.93
CA LYS A 847 2.75 30.89 39.25
C LYS A 847 2.42 30.00 40.44
N THR A 848 1.38 29.17 40.33
CA THR A 848 0.96 28.23 41.37
C THR A 848 1.85 26.99 41.49
N LYS A 849 2.78 26.78 40.55
CA LYS A 849 3.68 25.62 40.52
C LYS A 849 5.09 26.00 40.95
N MET A 850 5.65 25.18 41.83
CA MET A 850 7.04 25.33 42.27
C MET A 850 8.01 24.72 41.25
N ALA A 851 9.21 25.28 41.17
CA ALA A 851 10.36 24.68 40.49
C ALA A 851 10.12 24.28 39.02
N LEU A 852 9.35 25.07 38.25
CA LEU A 852 9.13 24.84 36.81
C LEU A 852 8.45 23.52 36.44
N LEU A 853 7.76 22.86 37.37
CA LEU A 853 6.99 21.64 37.05
C LEU A 853 5.84 21.93 36.08
N TYR A 854 5.49 20.95 35.26
CA TYR A 854 4.30 21.03 34.42
C TYR A 854 3.00 21.23 35.22
N PRO A 855 1.95 21.83 34.63
CA PRO A 855 0.77 22.26 35.38
C PRO A 855 -0.12 21.12 35.87
N GLN A 856 -0.11 19.95 35.24
CA GLN A 856 -1.04 18.86 35.56
C GLN A 856 -0.31 17.76 36.32
N ASP A 857 -0.64 17.58 37.60
CA ASP A 857 -0.03 16.56 38.44
C ASP A 857 -0.94 15.33 38.48
N HIS A 858 -0.36 14.14 38.40
CA HIS A 858 -1.06 12.92 38.74
C HIS A 858 -1.34 12.90 40.25
N LYS A 859 -2.55 12.51 40.66
CA LYS A 859 -3.01 12.65 42.05
C LYS A 859 -2.06 12.03 43.09
N PRO A 860 -1.53 10.80 42.94
CA PRO A 860 -0.54 10.24 43.87
C PRO A 860 0.74 11.08 43.99
N PHE A 861 1.19 11.68 42.89
CA PHE A 861 2.36 12.55 42.87
C PHE A 861 2.06 13.88 43.58
N ALA A 862 0.89 14.48 43.33
CA ALA A 862 0.45 15.72 43.96
C ALA A 862 0.39 15.61 45.50
N VAL A 863 -0.07 14.47 46.03
CA VAL A 863 -0.14 14.22 47.48
C VAL A 863 1.10 13.54 48.06
N ARG A 864 2.17 13.38 47.26
CA ARG A 864 3.44 12.73 47.65
C ARG A 864 3.31 11.30 48.15
N ASN A 865 2.30 10.56 47.68
CA ASN A 865 2.11 9.15 48.01
C ASN A 865 2.89 8.24 47.04
N CYS A 866 4.22 8.39 47.01
CA CYS A 866 5.09 7.64 46.08
C CYS A 866 5.06 6.13 46.34
N ALA A 867 4.84 5.74 47.61
CA ALA A 867 4.71 4.35 48.03
C ALA A 867 3.48 3.65 47.46
N ALA A 868 2.53 4.37 46.85
CA ALA A 868 1.43 3.74 46.11
C ALA A 868 1.93 2.92 44.91
N CYS A 869 3.00 3.39 44.25
CA CYS A 869 3.52 2.77 43.02
C CYS A 869 4.93 2.19 43.18
N HIS A 870 5.78 2.81 43.99
CA HIS A 870 7.16 2.37 44.20
C HIS A 870 7.32 1.52 45.47
N SER A 871 8.12 0.46 45.38
CA SER A 871 8.50 -0.42 46.49
C SER A 871 9.73 0.09 47.25
N SER A 872 10.60 0.88 46.60
CA SER A 872 11.74 1.55 47.23
C SER A 872 12.05 2.89 46.57
N PRO A 873 12.20 3.99 47.35
CA PRO A 873 12.61 5.27 46.80
C PRO A 873 14.04 5.27 46.23
N ALA A 874 14.94 4.48 46.82
CA ALA A 874 16.36 4.47 46.45
C ALA A 874 16.63 3.75 45.11
N THR A 875 15.88 2.68 44.82
CA THR A 875 16.05 1.90 43.58
C THR A 875 15.01 2.23 42.50
N LEU A 876 14.04 3.10 42.81
CA LEU A 876 12.87 3.41 41.96
C LEU A 876 12.05 2.17 41.56
N ALA A 877 12.26 1.03 42.20
CA ALA A 877 11.56 -0.20 41.89
C ALA A 877 10.04 -0.01 42.05
N VAL A 878 9.28 -0.48 41.07
CA VAL A 878 7.82 -0.43 41.08
C VAL A 878 7.24 -1.68 41.74
N LYS A 879 6.06 -1.55 42.35
CA LYS A 879 5.37 -2.66 43.03
C LYS A 879 4.85 -3.74 42.08
N LYS A 880 4.57 -3.37 40.83
CA LYS A 880 4.11 -4.22 39.73
C LYS A 880 4.67 -3.68 38.42
N THR A 881 4.79 -4.51 37.39
CA THR A 881 5.35 -4.13 36.08
C THR A 881 4.25 -3.74 35.08
N GLY A 882 4.59 -2.86 34.14
CA GLY A 882 3.71 -2.48 33.03
C GLY A 882 2.35 -1.91 33.45
N SER A 883 1.32 -2.25 32.67
CA SER A 883 -0.06 -1.77 32.87
C SER A 883 -0.71 -2.27 34.17
N ASP A 884 -0.25 -3.40 34.71
CA ASP A 884 -0.81 -4.00 35.92
C ASP A 884 -0.61 -3.13 37.17
N LEU A 885 0.45 -2.30 37.18
CA LEU A 885 0.64 -1.28 38.20
C LEU A 885 -0.45 -0.21 38.12
N CYS A 886 -0.68 0.33 36.93
CA CYS A 886 -1.67 1.38 36.71
C CYS A 886 -3.09 0.90 37.02
N PHE A 887 -3.43 -0.34 36.62
CA PHE A 887 -4.76 -0.91 36.85
C PHE A 887 -5.08 -1.23 38.31
N THR A 888 -4.10 -1.14 39.24
CA THR A 888 -4.41 -1.19 40.68
C THR A 888 -5.31 -0.04 41.14
N CYS A 889 -5.24 1.12 40.48
CA CYS A 889 -6.12 2.26 40.75
C CYS A 889 -7.02 2.61 39.56
N HIS A 890 -6.62 2.26 38.34
CA HIS A 890 -7.34 2.56 37.10
C HIS A 890 -8.07 1.35 36.50
N SER A 891 -8.55 0.41 37.33
CA SER A 891 -9.23 -0.81 36.87
C SER A 891 -10.42 -0.50 35.93
N GLY A 892 -11.14 0.61 36.18
CA GLY A 892 -12.30 1.02 35.38
C GLY A 892 -12.01 1.40 33.92
N ILE A 893 -10.75 1.59 33.52
CA ILE A 893 -10.39 1.85 32.12
C ILE A 893 -9.83 0.61 31.40
N LYS A 894 -9.66 -0.52 32.10
CA LYS A 894 -9.07 -1.75 31.54
C LYS A 894 -9.80 -2.22 30.28
N GLN A 895 -11.13 -2.15 30.28
CA GLN A 895 -11.97 -2.50 29.14
C GLN A 895 -11.66 -1.67 27.87
N LYS A 896 -11.16 -0.43 28.01
CA LYS A 896 -10.80 0.42 26.86
C LYS A 896 -9.54 -0.05 26.11
N PHE A 897 -8.84 -1.04 26.66
CA PHE A 897 -7.65 -1.66 26.08
C PHE A 897 -7.91 -3.09 25.59
N GLU A 898 -9.17 -3.55 25.72
CA GLU A 898 -9.66 -4.84 25.24
C GLU A 898 -10.38 -4.58 23.92
N GLY A 899 -9.75 -4.92 22.80
CA GLY A 899 -10.35 -4.79 21.47
C GLY A 899 -9.59 -5.55 20.40
N ARG A 900 -10.26 -5.88 19.29
CA ARG A 900 -9.67 -6.66 18.19
C ARG A 900 -8.39 -6.05 17.63
N VAL A 901 -8.35 -4.71 17.54
CA VAL A 901 -7.19 -3.95 17.07
C VAL A 901 -6.69 -3.08 18.21
N ILE A 902 -5.46 -3.34 18.65
CA ILE A 902 -4.83 -2.60 19.76
C ILE A 902 -3.72 -1.72 19.16
N HIS A 903 -3.70 -0.44 19.54
CA HIS A 903 -2.65 0.48 19.12
C HIS A 903 -1.29 -0.01 19.61
N LYS A 904 -0.35 -0.20 18.68
CA LYS A 904 0.93 -0.90 18.90
C LYS A 904 1.71 -0.43 20.15
N PRO A 905 1.82 0.87 20.47
CA PRO A 905 2.54 1.32 21.66
C PRO A 905 2.04 0.71 22.98
N ILE A 906 0.76 0.32 23.08
CA ILE A 906 0.17 -0.25 24.30
C ILE A 906 0.66 -1.68 24.56
N LYS A 907 0.99 -2.41 23.49
CA LYS A 907 1.55 -3.77 23.56
C LYS A 907 3.07 -3.78 23.84
N SER A 908 3.70 -2.61 23.88
CA SER A 908 5.12 -2.52 24.22
C SER A 908 5.35 -2.72 25.72
N GLN A 909 6.59 -2.97 26.14
CA GLN A 909 6.96 -3.06 27.55
C GLN A 909 6.67 -1.76 28.33
N GLU A 910 6.72 -0.61 27.66
CA GLU A 910 6.39 0.71 28.24
C GLU A 910 4.87 0.90 28.39
N SER A 911 4.07 0.22 27.54
CA SER A 911 2.61 0.19 27.59
C SER A 911 1.98 1.59 27.72
N CYS A 912 1.30 1.88 28.84
CA CYS A 912 0.71 3.19 29.13
C CYS A 912 1.76 4.32 29.16
N LEU A 913 2.98 4.02 29.62
CA LEU A 913 4.05 5.00 29.79
C LEU A 913 4.65 5.48 28.47
N ALA A 914 4.41 4.77 27.37
CA ALA A 914 4.76 5.23 26.04
C ALA A 914 4.01 6.53 25.68
N CYS A 915 2.81 6.72 26.22
CA CYS A 915 1.96 7.86 25.90
C CYS A 915 1.66 8.78 27.08
N HIS A 916 1.57 8.22 28.30
CA HIS A 916 1.20 8.95 29.50
C HIS A 916 2.35 9.07 30.49
N SER A 917 2.48 10.24 31.09
CA SER A 917 3.38 10.50 32.20
C SER A 917 2.68 10.17 33.51
N PRO A 918 3.22 9.25 34.33
CA PRO A 918 2.58 8.78 35.56
C PRO A 918 2.74 9.77 36.73
N HIS A 919 3.48 10.87 36.56
CA HIS A 919 3.78 11.83 37.61
C HIS A 919 3.18 13.20 37.34
N ASN A 920 3.52 13.82 36.21
CA ASN A 920 3.01 15.13 35.81
C ASN A 920 3.10 15.35 34.30
N SER A 921 2.32 16.29 33.77
CA SER A 921 2.19 16.51 32.33
C SER A 921 1.66 17.91 32.00
N TYR A 922 1.74 18.25 30.72
CA TYR A 922 1.11 19.40 30.10
C TYR A 922 -0.43 19.33 30.06
N THR A 923 -1.00 18.12 30.01
CA THR A 923 -2.42 17.91 29.69
C THR A 923 -3.15 17.25 30.86
N ALA A 924 -4.46 17.52 30.98
CA ALA A 924 -5.28 16.90 32.01
C ALA A 924 -5.35 15.36 31.87
N SER A 925 -5.12 14.84 30.65
CA SER A 925 -5.01 13.40 30.37
C SER A 925 -3.60 12.82 30.60
N LEU A 926 -2.69 13.62 31.15
CA LEU A 926 -1.33 13.25 31.47
C LEU A 926 -0.46 12.75 30.30
N LEU A 927 -0.65 13.26 29.08
CA LEU A 927 0.18 12.88 27.93
C LEU A 927 1.65 13.34 28.04
N ASN A 928 2.58 12.55 27.51
CA ASN A 928 4.02 12.84 27.53
C ASN A 928 4.42 14.08 26.69
N ALA A 929 3.57 14.49 25.74
CA ALA A 929 3.72 15.73 24.99
C ALA A 929 2.33 16.34 24.69
N ARG A 930 2.32 17.53 24.08
CA ARG A 930 1.07 18.18 23.69
C ARG A 930 0.40 17.44 22.52
N PRO A 931 -0.95 17.37 22.48
CA PRO A 931 -1.67 16.57 21.48
C PRO A 931 -1.29 16.88 20.03
N GLU A 932 -1.02 18.15 19.69
CA GLU A 932 -0.78 18.61 18.32
C GLU A 932 0.54 18.08 17.72
N VAL A 933 1.45 17.61 18.58
CA VAL A 933 2.76 17.06 18.20
C VAL A 933 2.99 15.64 18.71
N PHE A 934 2.25 15.20 19.73
CA PHE A 934 2.45 13.91 20.39
C PHE A 934 2.35 12.75 19.41
N CYS A 935 1.29 12.68 18.59
CA CYS A 935 1.12 11.60 17.62
C CYS A 935 2.26 11.54 16.59
N PHE A 936 2.80 12.70 16.19
CA PHE A 936 3.89 12.77 15.19
C PHE A 936 5.26 12.35 15.73
N GLN A 937 5.39 12.08 17.03
CA GLN A 937 6.59 11.44 17.57
C GLN A 937 6.73 9.99 17.08
N CYS A 938 5.62 9.34 16.73
CA CYS A 938 5.59 7.98 16.19
C CYS A 938 5.02 7.90 14.76
N HIS A 939 4.21 8.87 14.34
CA HIS A 939 3.58 8.90 13.01
C HIS A 939 4.24 9.92 12.08
N ASP A 940 4.42 9.54 10.81
CA ASP A 940 5.07 10.40 9.81
C ASP A 940 4.23 11.64 9.46
N GLN A 941 4.72 12.81 9.88
CA GLN A 941 4.08 14.10 9.65
C GLN A 941 4.03 14.49 8.16
N LYS A 942 4.87 13.91 7.28
CA LYS A 942 4.90 14.26 5.85
C LYS A 942 3.57 13.99 5.15
N LYS A 943 2.82 12.98 5.60
CA LYS A 943 1.51 12.60 5.05
C LYS A 943 0.39 13.62 5.33
N PHE A 944 0.67 14.66 6.11
CA PHE A 944 -0.27 15.68 6.56
C PHE A 944 0.09 17.10 6.08
N LYS A 945 1.15 17.24 5.26
CA LYS A 945 1.70 18.54 4.81
C LYS A 945 1.60 18.79 3.30
N GLN A 946 0.70 18.09 2.60
CA GLN A 946 0.46 18.34 1.17
C GLN A 946 -0.34 19.63 0.93
N LYS A 947 -0.44 20.09 -0.32
CA LYS A 947 -1.02 21.43 -0.64
C LYS A 947 -2.42 21.67 -0.09
N GLN A 948 -3.23 20.63 0.03
CA GLN A 948 -4.57 20.67 0.61
C GLN A 948 -4.55 19.80 1.86
N VAL A 949 -4.92 20.38 3.00
CA VAL A 949 -4.91 19.71 4.30
C VAL A 949 -6.33 19.68 4.84
N HIS A 950 -6.75 18.53 5.36
CA HIS A 950 -8.05 18.40 5.99
C HIS A 950 -8.13 19.26 7.27
N PRO A 951 -9.14 20.13 7.44
CA PRO A 951 -9.19 21.11 8.55
C PRO A 951 -9.19 20.50 9.96
N VAL A 952 -9.64 19.25 10.11
CA VAL A 952 -9.80 18.57 11.42
C VAL A 952 -8.52 17.82 11.88
N ILE A 953 -7.36 18.06 11.24
CA ILE A 953 -6.11 17.33 11.57
C ILE A 953 -5.53 17.67 12.95
N GLU A 954 -5.97 18.76 13.58
CA GLU A 954 -5.45 19.18 14.89
C GLU A 954 -5.83 18.20 16.01
N ASP A 955 -6.89 17.41 15.85
CA ASP A 955 -7.26 16.33 16.77
C ASP A 955 -7.53 15.01 16.05
N CYS A 956 -6.48 14.20 15.96
CA CYS A 956 -6.52 12.84 15.41
C CYS A 956 -7.59 11.96 16.07
N SER A 957 -7.92 12.22 17.35
CA SER A 957 -8.84 11.38 18.13
C SER A 957 -10.31 11.51 17.70
N THR A 958 -10.62 12.51 16.88
CA THR A 958 -11.93 12.68 16.25
C THR A 958 -12.26 11.51 15.33
N CYS A 959 -11.26 10.97 14.63
CA CYS A 959 -11.43 9.88 13.66
C CYS A 959 -10.78 8.58 14.13
N HIS A 960 -9.75 8.65 14.97
CA HIS A 960 -8.99 7.51 15.45
C HIS A 960 -9.16 7.28 16.96
N ILE A 961 -9.26 6.01 17.37
CA ILE A 961 -9.22 5.57 18.75
C ILE A 961 -7.75 5.34 19.13
N PRO A 962 -7.14 6.17 19.99
CA PRO A 962 -5.71 6.10 20.28
C PRO A 962 -5.29 4.88 21.12
N HIS A 963 -6.27 4.13 21.66
CA HIS A 963 -6.04 2.99 22.55
C HIS A 963 -6.26 1.62 21.88
N ALA A 964 -7.48 1.10 21.96
CA ALA A 964 -7.87 -0.12 21.29
C ALA A 964 -9.30 0.05 20.77
N GLY A 965 -9.63 -0.65 19.69
CA GLY A 965 -10.95 -0.63 19.10
C GLY A 965 -11.20 -1.85 18.22
N GLU A 966 -12.44 -1.99 17.78
CA GLU A 966 -12.87 -3.12 16.95
C GLU A 966 -12.53 -2.94 15.47
N ASN A 967 -12.32 -1.68 15.04
CA ASN A 967 -12.21 -1.32 13.64
C ASN A 967 -10.76 -1.29 13.17
N SER A 968 -10.54 -1.69 11.91
CA SER A 968 -9.26 -1.55 11.24
C SER A 968 -8.76 -0.10 11.26
N SER A 969 -7.45 0.09 11.39
CA SER A 969 -6.83 1.43 11.53
C SER A 969 -7.33 2.24 12.72
N LEU A 970 -7.93 1.56 13.71
CA LEU A 970 -8.48 2.15 14.93
C LEU A 970 -9.49 3.26 14.65
N LEU A 971 -10.33 3.12 13.63
CA LEU A 971 -11.33 4.15 13.35
C LEU A 971 -12.42 4.16 14.44
N VAL A 972 -12.92 5.35 14.79
CA VAL A 972 -14.04 5.50 15.74
C VAL A 972 -15.34 4.86 15.25
N GLN A 973 -15.46 4.63 13.93
CA GLN A 973 -16.57 3.91 13.32
C GLN A 973 -16.07 2.84 12.33
N ALA A 974 -16.85 1.76 12.20
CA ALA A 974 -16.55 0.64 11.31
C ALA A 974 -16.74 1.01 9.83
N ASP A 975 -17.80 1.75 9.54
CA ASP A 975 -18.12 2.26 8.21
C ASP A 975 -17.47 3.64 8.02
N ILE A 976 -16.52 3.70 7.10
CA ILE A 976 -15.79 4.92 6.81
C ILE A 976 -16.67 5.97 6.12
N ASP A 977 -17.70 5.55 5.39
CA ASP A 977 -18.61 6.47 4.72
C ASP A 977 -19.55 7.11 5.77
N ALA A 978 -20.01 6.33 6.75
CA ALA A 978 -20.73 6.85 7.91
C ALA A 978 -19.86 7.81 8.74
N LEU A 979 -18.57 7.48 8.94
CA LEU A 979 -17.62 8.34 9.65
C LEU A 979 -17.49 9.70 8.98
N CYS A 980 -17.23 9.70 7.67
CA CYS A 980 -17.10 10.93 6.90
C CYS A 980 -18.41 11.72 6.86
N SER A 981 -19.55 11.03 6.78
CA SER A 981 -20.87 11.64 6.66
C SER A 981 -21.35 12.36 7.92
N GLN A 982 -20.68 12.18 9.07
CA GLN A 982 -20.95 12.99 10.27
C GLN A 982 -20.66 14.47 10.05
N CYS A 983 -19.72 14.78 9.14
CA CYS A 983 -19.30 16.15 8.85
C CYS A 983 -19.54 16.55 7.38
N HIS A 984 -19.67 15.59 6.46
CA HIS A 984 -19.75 15.83 5.01
C HIS A 984 -21.07 15.33 4.40
N ASP A 985 -21.78 16.20 3.67
CA ASP A 985 -23.03 15.84 2.96
C ASP A 985 -22.72 15.24 1.57
N ALA A 986 -22.52 13.92 1.52
CA ALA A 986 -22.19 13.17 0.30
C ALA A 986 -23.33 13.17 -0.74
N GLY A 987 -24.58 13.35 -0.31
CA GLY A 987 -25.76 13.31 -1.18
C GLY A 987 -25.84 14.46 -2.18
N LYS A 988 -25.12 15.56 -1.94
CA LYS A 988 -25.10 16.76 -2.79
C LYS A 988 -23.85 16.91 -3.65
N THR A 989 -22.79 16.15 -3.38
CA THR A 989 -21.44 16.50 -3.85
C THR A 989 -20.72 15.39 -4.64
N HIS A 990 -21.24 14.15 -4.66
CA HIS A 990 -20.57 12.99 -5.31
C HIS A 990 -21.33 12.42 -6.51
N PHE A 991 -20.57 11.97 -7.53
CA PHE A 991 -21.09 11.44 -8.80
C PHE A 991 -21.23 9.90 -8.84
N HIS A 992 -20.80 9.18 -7.80
CA HIS A 992 -20.81 7.72 -7.75
C HIS A 992 -21.46 7.20 -6.47
N PRO A 993 -22.20 6.08 -6.52
CA PRO A 993 -22.74 5.46 -5.32
C PRO A 993 -21.62 4.77 -4.51
N LEU A 994 -21.68 4.91 -3.19
CA LEU A 994 -20.68 4.41 -2.23
C LEU A 994 -21.24 3.26 -1.38
N GLY A 995 -20.35 2.54 -0.71
CA GLY A 995 -20.67 1.50 0.27
C GLY A 995 -20.42 0.06 -0.22
N ALA A 996 -20.70 -0.90 0.68
CA ALA A 996 -20.28 -2.30 0.54
C ALA A 996 -20.74 -3.02 -0.75
N LYS A 997 -21.80 -2.53 -1.39
CA LYS A 997 -22.39 -3.10 -2.61
C LYS A 997 -21.62 -2.73 -3.88
N TYR A 998 -20.85 -1.65 -3.85
CA TYR A 998 -20.09 -1.14 -4.99
C TYR A 998 -18.62 -1.47 -4.78
N LYS A 999 -17.93 -2.00 -5.79
CA LYS A 999 -16.53 -2.42 -5.66
C LYS A 999 -15.59 -1.38 -6.24
N ASP A 1000 -14.51 -1.09 -5.53
CA ASP A 1000 -13.38 -0.33 -6.05
C ASP A 1000 -12.54 -1.25 -6.96
N PRO A 1001 -12.46 -0.99 -8.27
CA PRO A 1001 -11.77 -1.86 -9.23
C PRO A 1001 -10.26 -1.95 -9.00
N ARG A 1002 -9.65 -1.03 -8.25
CA ARG A 1002 -8.20 -1.05 -7.94
C ARG A 1002 -7.87 -1.97 -6.79
N THR A 1003 -8.77 -2.11 -5.83
CA THR A 1003 -8.53 -2.86 -4.59
C THR A 1003 -9.39 -4.13 -4.48
N GLY A 1004 -10.46 -4.25 -5.28
CA GLY A 1004 -11.44 -5.33 -5.21
C GLY A 1004 -12.37 -5.26 -3.98
N GLY A 1005 -12.11 -4.32 -3.05
CA GLY A 1005 -12.91 -4.06 -1.86
C GLY A 1005 -14.08 -3.10 -2.12
N PRO A 1006 -14.81 -2.71 -1.07
CA PRO A 1006 -15.93 -1.78 -1.20
C PRO A 1006 -15.47 -0.36 -1.60
N LEU A 1007 -16.22 0.30 -2.48
CA LEU A 1007 -15.98 1.66 -2.92
C LEU A 1007 -16.44 2.63 -1.82
N THR A 1008 -15.47 3.31 -1.21
CA THR A 1008 -15.69 4.21 -0.08
C THR A 1008 -15.13 5.61 -0.36
N CYS A 1009 -15.46 6.59 0.48
CA CYS A 1009 -14.94 7.95 0.43
C CYS A 1009 -13.42 7.99 0.28
N VAL A 1010 -12.69 7.14 1.01
CA VAL A 1010 -11.22 7.09 0.98
C VAL A 1010 -10.64 6.38 -0.25
N GLY A 1011 -11.47 5.75 -1.07
CA GLY A 1011 -11.07 5.28 -2.40
C GLY A 1011 -10.71 6.47 -3.29
N CYS A 1012 -11.49 7.55 -3.24
CA CYS A 1012 -11.26 8.74 -4.07
C CYS A 1012 -10.51 9.84 -3.33
N HIS A 1013 -10.75 9.98 -2.02
CA HIS A 1013 -10.14 11.02 -1.19
C HIS A 1013 -8.98 10.50 -0.34
N ASN A 1014 -8.00 11.36 -0.08
CA ASN A 1014 -7.02 11.18 0.98
C ASN A 1014 -7.43 12.06 2.17
N PRO A 1015 -8.01 11.49 3.23
CA PRO A 1015 -8.67 12.26 4.30
C PRO A 1015 -7.70 13.08 5.16
N HIS A 1016 -6.38 12.88 5.02
CA HIS A 1016 -5.37 13.67 5.72
C HIS A 1016 -4.95 14.88 4.89
N SER A 1017 -4.21 14.66 3.81
CA SER A 1017 -3.81 15.74 2.89
C SER A 1017 -3.68 15.22 1.46
N SER A 1018 -3.77 16.11 0.48
CA SER A 1018 -3.52 15.81 -0.93
C SER A 1018 -2.94 17.02 -1.66
N ASP A 1019 -2.25 16.78 -2.76
CA ASP A 1019 -1.88 17.84 -3.71
C ASP A 1019 -3.04 18.26 -4.63
N PHE A 1020 -4.14 17.47 -4.66
CA PHE A 1020 -5.29 17.68 -5.53
C PHE A 1020 -6.55 18.07 -4.74
N SER A 1021 -7.27 19.09 -5.19
CA SER A 1021 -8.47 19.61 -4.52
C SER A 1021 -9.77 18.88 -4.96
N PRO A 1022 -10.72 18.58 -4.05
CA PRO A 1022 -10.69 18.78 -2.60
C PRO A 1022 -10.25 17.49 -1.87
N LEU A 1023 -8.94 17.28 -1.75
CA LEU A 1023 -8.32 16.08 -1.16
C LEU A 1023 -8.44 14.80 -2.01
N LEU A 1024 -8.43 14.90 -3.34
CA LEU A 1024 -8.52 13.73 -4.24
C LEU A 1024 -7.19 13.01 -4.36
N ARG A 1025 -7.18 11.71 -4.65
CA ARG A 1025 -5.94 10.93 -4.83
C ARG A 1025 -5.21 11.20 -6.15
N ALA A 1026 -5.89 11.77 -7.14
CA ALA A 1026 -5.34 12.12 -8.44
C ALA A 1026 -6.13 13.28 -9.05
N ASP A 1027 -5.66 13.82 -10.18
CA ASP A 1027 -6.35 14.90 -10.87
C ASP A 1027 -7.75 14.48 -11.37
N LYS A 1028 -8.76 15.32 -11.11
CA LYS A 1028 -10.18 15.04 -11.38
C LYS A 1028 -10.57 15.10 -12.86
N SER A 1029 -9.75 15.72 -13.71
CA SER A 1029 -10.10 15.93 -15.12
C SER A 1029 -9.99 14.63 -15.94
N ARG A 1030 -9.11 13.71 -15.53
CA ARG A 1030 -8.87 12.47 -16.29
C ARG A 1030 -8.18 11.38 -15.49
N GLU A 1031 -7.15 11.72 -14.73
CA GLU A 1031 -6.26 10.74 -14.10
C GLU A 1031 -7.00 9.87 -13.07
N LEU A 1032 -7.83 10.49 -12.22
CA LEU A 1032 -8.66 9.76 -11.26
C LEU A 1032 -9.65 8.80 -11.94
N CYS A 1033 -10.21 9.19 -13.09
CA CYS A 1033 -11.12 8.36 -13.86
C CYS A 1033 -10.41 7.15 -14.47
N ILE A 1034 -9.22 7.35 -15.04
CA ILE A 1034 -8.40 6.29 -15.62
C ILE A 1034 -8.04 5.24 -14.57
N LEU A 1035 -7.67 5.65 -13.35
CA LEU A 1035 -7.31 4.74 -12.27
C LEU A 1035 -8.41 3.72 -11.95
N CYS A 1036 -9.69 4.07 -12.16
CA CYS A 1036 -10.81 3.20 -11.85
C CYS A 1036 -11.47 2.56 -13.08
N HIS A 1037 -11.28 3.10 -14.28
CA HIS A 1037 -11.99 2.67 -15.49
C HIS A 1037 -11.09 2.08 -16.59
N GLN A 1038 -9.84 1.75 -16.29
CA GLN A 1038 -9.01 0.93 -17.17
C GLN A 1038 -9.56 -0.51 -17.23
N LEU A 1039 -10.24 -0.84 -18.34
CA LEU A 1039 -10.49 -2.20 -18.82
C LEU A 1039 -9.93 -2.31 -20.23
#